data_AF-A0A2G8SMJ7-F1
#
_entry.id   AF-A0A2G8SMJ7-F1
#
_cell.length_a   1.000
_cell.length_b   1.000
_cell.length_c   1.000
_cell.angle_alpha   90.00
_cell.angle_beta   90.00
_cell.angle_gamma   90.00
#
_symmetry.space_group_name_H-M   'P 1'
#
loop_
_entity.id
_entity.type
_entity.pdbx_description
1 polymer ?
#
loop_
_entity_poly.entity_id
_entity_poly.type
_entity_poly.pdbx_seq_one_letter_code
_entity_poly.pdbx_strand_id
1 'polypeptide(L)'
;MGPKPTHFVPHLRTDCLGILHLPIELLIVTFSLLHGQDIVRCIRVCRHFADLIRSEIYLQYKIELAQNGMVDWPSSTLPVSERRERLRQYSSNFRNGIFDHETLDAHPDYTRQFRALEWDFSLRTNGATSAIYGVGSHLFLSVFTHGSAKAGIKSCRWLMRIGTHLDRTRWVRTWAIDHAQDLLITVEMVTTAADTRRVSSSSHDWYFPYSWKASLTALVFSSTTFRLLEVRFWSLSGSKTTPTPHPAAAEPCVQVFPPPCSSPTAKIDIFSLTVGPRYVIWGQSTSDDHVLPGKYSIEVVDWRTGQMVSRIEFGTQPVEVLSWDDTYLLVIPVDFDASQRLDIYSIAQSVPSLPLRTLQLPDFNLNHGESVVLHKMNSSFYSSAPEGHFRADPSQCMVVLMHHVRGESGDEYASHLLIPYATLRPQIDAMCNSMDSDSNCNPPLSLASVPWQDWGANGCLRLRVPHSIHHIRLIPSGSRIPIVAYEGPFESVYMIDLNPLAARHSHGQRRADSDLGYTEGKATAVVDDVDAALPGVVDPECSAIPYVVYRFQLPYMPWEHPIRAVRTSMTGFTVTYKGFVKVIRTPIINLFEAGSAKRYTTYGIAAQSGSTTPGNAASTSSTIAVEFEPSPRERACHTANLIRFDVYLQYTIELAKNGMIDGPSGTLPVAERLQRLRQYSSHFRNGIFDHECNTDHSEYLRHLRSLNCRSRTRTAGVTTVLHLDTDSGPRKFYLAVFVDPSTQAGIQSRRLVIPVGNPEDQTRFIDGWIVDHAEDLLVTVESVNTGPSMAQRAEVRLCSWSGSQVNQMDHPAAAVPRLQMSPPPGHSGDPAEHIDLGDKHHDVVLLDDTYILVLPQESHSDSDSEPPLSIYSLAPSLPDQPICSLQLPSLTLRPGEHIVNCDMSTSRRSTPETHFHDDPSVSMVVLTYSLEIGSPPLVPKSRACYLLIPYTALFAQIHMAVDSNSDSDSPLVSPVFVPWQDCISKVAIAWGDPELPCRPG
;
A
#
# COMPACT_ATOMS: atom_id res chain seq x y z
N MET A 1 -92.56 -0.56 -37.34
CA MET A 1 -91.61 0.36 -37.99
C MET A 1 -90.54 0.71 -36.97
N GLY A 2 -89.28 0.38 -37.28
CA GLY A 2 -88.07 0.75 -36.53
C GLY A 2 -86.88 0.39 -37.42
N PRO A 3 -85.91 1.29 -37.65
CA PRO A 3 -84.97 1.17 -38.75
C PRO A 3 -83.91 0.09 -38.49
N LYS A 4 -83.65 -0.74 -39.52
CA LYS A 4 -82.54 -1.69 -39.55
C LYS A 4 -81.21 -0.92 -39.55
N PRO A 5 -80.25 -1.23 -38.66
CA PRO A 5 -78.91 -0.68 -38.76
C PRO A 5 -78.18 -1.32 -39.94
N THR A 6 -77.78 -0.47 -40.88
CA THR A 6 -76.98 -0.75 -42.06
C THR A 6 -75.55 -1.13 -41.68
N HIS A 7 -75.08 -2.25 -42.27
CA HIS A 7 -73.70 -2.57 -42.62
C HIS A 7 -72.59 -1.73 -41.97
N PHE A 8 -72.03 -2.24 -40.87
CA PHE A 8 -70.67 -1.88 -40.46
C PHE A 8 -69.68 -2.46 -41.48
N VAL A 9 -69.04 -1.56 -42.23
CA VAL A 9 -67.83 -1.86 -43.01
C VAL A 9 -66.76 -2.30 -42.01
N PRO A 10 -66.11 -3.47 -42.17
CA PRO A 10 -64.94 -3.80 -41.37
C PRO A 10 -63.83 -2.84 -41.80
N HIS A 11 -63.68 -1.75 -41.05
CA HIS A 11 -62.48 -0.94 -41.10
C HIS A 11 -61.30 -1.89 -40.95
N LEU A 12 -60.39 -1.85 -41.93
CA LEU A 12 -59.06 -2.43 -41.87
C LEU A 12 -58.55 -2.30 -40.44
N ARG A 13 -58.49 -3.42 -39.71
CA ARG A 13 -57.58 -3.53 -38.58
C ARG A 13 -56.21 -3.36 -39.21
N THR A 14 -55.74 -2.12 -39.27
CA THR A 14 -54.31 -1.85 -39.25
C THR A 14 -53.86 -2.50 -37.97
N ASP A 15 -53.46 -3.76 -38.07
CA ASP A 15 -52.64 -4.44 -37.08
C ASP A 15 -51.41 -3.56 -36.97
N CYS A 16 -51.48 -2.58 -36.06
CA CYS A 16 -50.36 -1.73 -35.74
C CYS A 16 -49.26 -2.71 -35.36
N LEU A 17 -48.23 -2.82 -36.20
CA LEU A 17 -47.08 -3.66 -35.96
C LEU A 17 -46.47 -3.19 -34.64
N GLY A 18 -46.88 -3.83 -33.55
CA GLY A 18 -46.38 -3.52 -32.22
C GLY A 18 -44.89 -3.76 -32.21
N ILE A 19 -44.17 -3.06 -31.33
CA ILE A 19 -42.71 -3.16 -31.19
C ILE A 19 -42.19 -4.61 -31.12
N LEU A 20 -43.00 -5.55 -30.61
CA LEU A 20 -42.70 -6.98 -30.53
C LEU A 20 -42.62 -7.71 -31.88
N HIS A 21 -43.10 -7.09 -32.97
CA HIS A 21 -43.00 -7.62 -34.34
C HIS A 21 -41.75 -7.13 -35.07
N LEU A 22 -40.96 -6.24 -34.47
CA LEU A 22 -39.68 -5.86 -35.04
C LEU A 22 -38.72 -7.08 -35.00
N PRO A 23 -37.91 -7.28 -36.05
CA PRO A 23 -36.80 -8.22 -36.00
C PRO A 23 -35.94 -8.03 -34.75
N ILE A 24 -35.46 -9.13 -34.19
CA ILE A 24 -34.67 -9.15 -32.94
C ILE A 24 -33.46 -8.23 -33.03
N GLU A 25 -32.83 -8.15 -34.20
CA GLU A 25 -31.68 -7.30 -34.48
C GLU A 25 -32.03 -5.81 -34.31
N LEU A 26 -33.22 -5.39 -34.75
CA LEU A 26 -33.69 -4.01 -34.57
C LEU A 26 -34.01 -3.71 -33.10
N LEU A 27 -34.55 -4.67 -32.37
CA LEU A 27 -34.76 -4.52 -30.92
C LEU A 27 -33.44 -4.38 -30.17
N ILE A 28 -32.43 -5.17 -30.53
CA ILE A 28 -31.08 -5.09 -29.95
C ILE A 28 -30.48 -3.72 -30.23
N VAL A 29 -30.51 -3.25 -31.49
CA VAL A 29 -30.00 -1.93 -31.85
C VAL A 29 -30.77 -0.84 -31.11
N THR A 30 -32.09 -0.94 -31.01
CA THR A 30 -32.91 0.05 -30.27
C THR A 30 -32.53 0.09 -28.79
N PHE A 31 -32.43 -1.06 -28.12
CA PHE A 31 -32.01 -1.14 -26.72
C PHE A 31 -30.55 -0.73 -26.51
N SER A 32 -29.69 -0.93 -27.53
CA SER A 32 -28.29 -0.49 -27.49
C SER A 32 -28.15 1.03 -27.46
N LEU A 33 -29.17 1.79 -27.89
CA LEU A 33 -29.21 3.25 -27.80
C LEU A 33 -29.72 3.75 -26.45
N LEU A 34 -30.41 2.91 -25.67
CA LEU A 34 -30.94 3.27 -24.36
C LEU A 34 -29.86 3.32 -23.29
N HIS A 35 -30.02 4.19 -22.29
CA HIS A 35 -29.18 4.17 -21.10
C HIS A 35 -29.40 2.88 -20.30
N GLY A 36 -28.38 2.39 -19.58
CA GLY A 36 -28.49 1.10 -18.87
C GLY A 36 -29.65 1.06 -17.85
N GLN A 37 -30.01 2.21 -17.27
CA GLN A 37 -31.20 2.34 -16.41
C GLN A 37 -32.50 2.07 -17.15
N ASP A 38 -32.63 2.55 -18.39
CA ASP A 38 -33.81 2.35 -19.21
C ASP A 38 -33.91 0.92 -19.73
N ILE A 39 -32.76 0.29 -20.04
CA ILE A 39 -32.71 -1.15 -20.35
C ILE A 39 -33.26 -1.96 -19.17
N VAL A 40 -32.86 -1.65 -17.92
CA VAL A 40 -33.40 -2.33 -16.72
C VAL A 40 -34.91 -2.10 -16.56
N ARG A 41 -35.44 -0.93 -16.94
CA ARG A 41 -36.89 -0.68 -16.96
C ARG A 41 -37.59 -1.54 -18.01
N CYS A 42 -37.00 -1.69 -19.20
CA CYS A 42 -37.52 -2.55 -20.28
C CYS A 42 -37.65 -4.03 -19.87
N ILE A 43 -36.75 -4.55 -19.02
CA ILE A 43 -36.86 -5.91 -18.46
C ILE A 43 -38.19 -6.12 -17.72
N ARG A 44 -38.75 -5.07 -17.09
CA ARG A 44 -40.01 -5.15 -16.33
C ARG A 44 -41.26 -5.05 -17.21
N VAL A 45 -41.12 -4.66 -18.47
CA VAL A 45 -42.26 -4.42 -19.37
C VAL A 45 -42.87 -5.74 -19.85
N CYS A 46 -42.06 -6.67 -20.36
CA CYS A 46 -42.53 -7.99 -20.80
C CYS A 46 -41.43 -9.06 -20.74
N ARG A 47 -41.82 -10.35 -20.75
CA ARG A 47 -40.90 -11.48 -20.72
C ARG A 47 -39.98 -11.52 -21.95
N HIS A 48 -40.50 -11.23 -23.13
CA HIS A 48 -39.71 -11.23 -24.37
C HIS A 48 -38.52 -10.26 -24.31
N PHE A 49 -38.74 -9.04 -23.81
CA PHE A 49 -37.64 -8.08 -23.59
C PHE A 49 -36.67 -8.55 -22.52
N ALA A 50 -37.18 -9.12 -21.42
CA ALA A 50 -36.32 -9.68 -20.37
C ALA A 50 -35.42 -10.80 -20.90
N ASP A 51 -35.96 -11.69 -21.72
CA ASP A 51 -35.23 -12.82 -22.30
C ASP A 51 -34.20 -12.35 -23.33
N LEU A 52 -34.58 -11.41 -24.21
CA LEU A 52 -33.67 -10.77 -25.17
C LEU A 52 -32.50 -10.07 -24.49
N ILE A 53 -32.80 -9.23 -23.49
CA ILE A 53 -31.77 -8.51 -22.74
C ILE A 53 -30.88 -9.49 -21.95
N ARG A 54 -31.39 -10.65 -21.56
CA ARG A 54 -30.61 -11.69 -20.88
C ARG A 54 -29.79 -12.56 -21.82
N SER A 55 -30.20 -12.75 -23.07
CA SER A 55 -29.40 -13.49 -24.05
C SER A 55 -28.27 -12.63 -24.65
N GLU A 56 -28.47 -11.31 -24.71
CA GLU A 56 -27.55 -10.41 -25.40
C GLU A 56 -26.46 -9.83 -24.51
N ILE A 57 -25.22 -10.26 -24.76
CA ILE A 57 -24.05 -9.90 -23.94
C ILE A 57 -23.79 -8.40 -23.90
N TYR A 58 -24.04 -7.68 -25.00
CA TYR A 58 -23.82 -6.24 -25.08
C TYR A 58 -24.82 -5.46 -24.21
N LEU A 59 -26.10 -5.86 -24.22
CA LEU A 59 -27.12 -5.22 -23.38
C LEU A 59 -26.85 -5.47 -21.90
N GLN A 60 -26.44 -6.68 -21.54
CA GLN A 60 -26.02 -6.99 -20.17
C GLN A 60 -24.78 -6.18 -19.75
N TYR A 61 -23.80 -6.03 -20.65
CA TYR A 61 -22.64 -5.20 -20.41
C TYR A 61 -23.01 -3.73 -20.15
N LYS A 62 -23.94 -3.15 -20.92
CA LYS A 62 -24.45 -1.78 -20.66
C LYS A 62 -25.16 -1.64 -19.31
N ILE A 63 -25.90 -2.66 -18.88
CA ILE A 63 -26.53 -2.67 -17.55
C ILE A 63 -25.45 -2.68 -16.46
N GLU A 64 -24.43 -3.54 -16.58
CA GLU A 64 -23.35 -3.65 -15.61
C GLU A 64 -22.52 -2.35 -15.55
N LEU A 65 -22.30 -1.68 -16.68
CA LEU A 65 -21.69 -0.34 -16.75
C LEU A 65 -22.50 0.67 -15.93
N ALA A 66 -23.80 0.76 -16.21
CA ALA A 66 -24.69 1.67 -15.50
C ALA A 66 -24.81 1.34 -14.00
N GLN A 67 -24.77 0.06 -13.61
CA GLN A 67 -24.75 -0.36 -12.20
C GLN A 67 -23.49 0.09 -11.45
N ASN A 68 -22.36 0.21 -12.15
CA ASN A 68 -21.10 0.66 -11.57
C ASN A 68 -20.86 2.17 -11.74
N GLY A 69 -21.79 2.90 -12.38
CA GLY A 69 -21.65 4.33 -12.65
C GLY A 69 -20.54 4.61 -13.67
N MET A 70 -20.37 3.71 -14.64
CA MET A 70 -19.29 3.74 -15.63
C MET A 70 -19.85 3.79 -17.05
N VAL A 71 -19.06 4.32 -17.97
CA VAL A 71 -19.28 4.19 -19.42
C VAL A 71 -18.07 3.55 -20.07
N ASP A 72 -18.31 2.92 -21.21
CA ASP A 72 -17.29 2.29 -22.03
C ASP A 72 -16.27 3.33 -22.54
N TRP A 73 -14.99 2.98 -22.51
CA TRP A 73 -13.95 3.83 -23.08
C TRP A 73 -13.77 3.50 -24.57
N PRO A 74 -13.93 4.47 -25.51
CA PRO A 74 -13.93 4.19 -26.94
C PRO A 74 -12.64 3.51 -27.46
N SER A 75 -11.51 3.71 -26.78
CA SER A 75 -10.21 3.17 -27.20
C SER A 75 -9.96 1.73 -26.73
N SER A 76 -10.93 1.07 -26.07
CA SER A 76 -10.73 -0.29 -25.61
C SER A 76 -10.73 -1.28 -26.78
N THR A 77 -9.61 -1.99 -26.98
CA THR A 77 -9.46 -3.04 -28.00
C THR A 77 -10.04 -4.40 -27.57
N LEU A 78 -10.48 -4.52 -26.32
CA LEU A 78 -10.94 -5.80 -25.77
C LEU A 78 -12.35 -6.17 -26.25
N PRO A 79 -12.62 -7.46 -26.50
CA PRO A 79 -13.98 -7.94 -26.75
C PRO A 79 -14.94 -7.55 -25.62
N VAL A 80 -16.22 -7.32 -25.96
CA VAL A 80 -17.27 -6.94 -25.00
C VAL A 80 -17.38 -7.95 -23.85
N SER A 81 -17.21 -9.24 -24.13
CA SER A 81 -17.22 -10.31 -23.13
C SER A 81 -16.12 -10.14 -22.08
N GLU A 82 -14.89 -9.88 -22.51
CA GLU A 82 -13.75 -9.68 -21.61
C GLU A 82 -13.89 -8.39 -20.81
N ARG A 83 -14.35 -7.30 -21.45
CA ARG A 83 -14.66 -6.04 -20.76
C ARG A 83 -15.70 -6.25 -19.67
N ARG A 84 -16.78 -6.97 -19.98
CA ARG A 84 -17.81 -7.29 -18.99
C ARG A 84 -17.25 -8.11 -17.82
N GLU A 85 -16.41 -9.10 -18.09
CA GLU A 85 -15.80 -9.89 -17.02
C GLU A 85 -14.88 -9.05 -16.13
N ARG A 86 -14.06 -8.17 -16.72
CA ARG A 86 -13.26 -7.19 -15.96
C ARG A 86 -14.15 -6.28 -15.12
N LEU A 87 -15.28 -5.81 -15.66
CA LEU A 87 -16.23 -4.97 -14.93
C LEU A 87 -16.85 -5.68 -13.73
N ARG A 88 -17.20 -6.96 -13.86
CA ARG A 88 -17.66 -7.80 -12.74
C ARG A 88 -16.59 -7.98 -11.69
N GLN A 89 -15.36 -8.24 -12.13
CA GLN A 89 -14.22 -8.35 -11.23
C GLN A 89 -14.00 -7.04 -10.47
N TYR A 90 -14.09 -5.88 -11.13
CA TYR A 90 -14.01 -4.57 -10.47
C TYR A 90 -15.13 -4.38 -9.45
N SER A 91 -16.39 -4.68 -9.83
CA SER A 91 -17.53 -4.56 -8.93
C SER A 91 -17.38 -5.46 -7.70
N SER A 92 -16.94 -6.71 -7.90
CA SER A 92 -16.67 -7.66 -6.81
C SER A 92 -15.52 -7.18 -5.93
N ASN A 93 -14.40 -6.77 -6.51
CA ASN A 93 -13.23 -6.28 -5.77
C ASN A 93 -13.60 -5.06 -4.93
N PHE A 94 -14.33 -4.11 -5.50
CA PHE A 94 -14.79 -2.92 -4.79
C PHE A 94 -15.70 -3.29 -3.61
N ARG A 95 -16.70 -4.15 -3.83
CA ARG A 95 -17.59 -4.63 -2.76
C ARG A 95 -16.86 -5.39 -1.67
N ASN A 96 -15.78 -6.10 -2.02
CA ASN A 96 -14.97 -6.89 -1.09
C ASN A 96 -13.82 -6.09 -0.44
N GLY A 97 -13.68 -4.79 -0.75
CA GLY A 97 -12.56 -3.97 -0.26
C GLY A 97 -11.19 -4.45 -0.76
N ILE A 98 -11.15 -5.18 -1.88
CA ILE A 98 -9.93 -5.68 -2.50
C ILE A 98 -9.46 -4.62 -3.49
N PHE A 99 -8.64 -3.68 -3.02
CA PHE A 99 -8.14 -2.59 -3.84
C PHE A 99 -6.72 -2.84 -4.31
N ASP A 100 -6.51 -2.77 -5.62
CA ASP A 100 -5.19 -2.88 -6.25
C ASP A 100 -4.65 -1.50 -6.53
N HIS A 101 -4.14 -0.84 -5.51
CA HIS A 101 -3.23 0.28 -5.78
C HIS A 101 -1.82 -0.10 -5.35
N GLU A 102 -0.87 0.33 -6.16
CA GLU A 102 0.55 0.25 -5.83
C GLU A 102 0.81 1.22 -4.67
N THR A 103 1.23 0.69 -3.52
CA THR A 103 1.81 1.51 -2.46
C THR A 103 3.08 2.18 -3.00
N LEU A 104 3.49 3.32 -2.43
CA LEU A 104 4.83 3.87 -2.71
C LEU A 104 5.91 2.81 -2.47
N ASP A 105 5.70 1.92 -1.49
CA ASP A 105 6.58 0.80 -1.18
C ASP A 105 6.70 -0.23 -2.31
N ALA A 106 5.73 -0.30 -3.23
CA ALA A 106 5.84 -1.13 -4.43
C ALA A 106 6.90 -0.62 -5.41
N HIS A 107 7.43 0.59 -5.18
CA HIS A 107 8.49 1.21 -5.97
C HIS A 107 9.68 1.51 -5.06
N PRO A 108 10.47 0.49 -4.68
CA PRO A 108 11.60 0.66 -3.77
C PRO A 108 12.61 1.68 -4.28
N ASP A 109 12.74 1.85 -5.59
CA ASP A 109 13.57 2.90 -6.19
C ASP A 109 13.07 4.31 -5.84
N TYR A 110 11.75 4.52 -5.82
CA TYR A 110 11.17 5.80 -5.40
C TYR A 110 11.39 6.03 -3.91
N THR A 111 11.20 5.00 -3.08
CA THR A 111 11.45 5.08 -1.64
C THR A 111 12.93 5.31 -1.36
N ARG A 112 13.84 4.67 -2.10
CA ARG A 112 15.30 4.84 -1.99
C ARG A 112 15.70 6.25 -2.41
N GLN A 113 15.23 6.74 -3.56
CA GLN A 113 15.43 8.14 -3.97
C GLN A 113 14.83 9.12 -2.98
N PHE A 114 13.68 8.79 -2.37
CA PHE A 114 13.05 9.63 -1.36
C PHE A 114 13.83 9.64 -0.04
N ARG A 115 14.43 8.52 0.37
CA ARG A 115 15.22 8.45 1.61
C ARG A 115 16.65 8.97 1.42
N ALA A 116 17.22 8.81 0.23
CA ALA A 116 18.58 9.26 -0.09
C ALA A 116 18.68 10.79 -0.24
N LEU A 117 17.56 11.47 -0.50
CA LEU A 117 17.49 12.92 -0.53
C LEU A 117 17.10 13.39 0.88
N GLU A 118 18.03 14.02 1.59
CA GLU A 118 17.71 14.77 2.81
C GLU A 118 16.82 15.95 2.41
N TRP A 119 15.52 15.82 2.68
CA TRP A 119 14.56 16.86 2.34
C TRP A 119 14.50 17.89 3.47
N ASP A 120 14.86 19.12 3.16
CA ASP A 120 14.78 20.22 4.13
C ASP A 120 13.32 20.56 4.46
N PHE A 121 12.40 20.40 3.50
CA PHE A 121 10.96 20.59 3.70
C PHE A 121 10.10 19.98 2.57
N SER A 122 8.77 19.86 2.81
CA SER A 122 7.77 19.44 1.81
C SER A 122 6.53 20.34 1.83
N LEU A 123 6.12 20.84 0.66
CA LEU A 123 4.90 21.64 0.46
C LEU A 123 3.94 20.86 -0.46
N ARG A 124 2.74 20.48 0.00
CA ARG A 124 1.79 19.70 -0.82
C ARG A 124 0.56 20.52 -1.23
N THR A 125 0.21 20.51 -2.52
CA THR A 125 -1.00 21.15 -3.05
C THR A 125 -2.25 20.34 -2.83
N ASN A 126 -3.37 20.87 -3.33
CA ASN A 126 -4.76 20.45 -3.09
C ASN A 126 -5.13 19.01 -3.53
N GLY A 127 -4.30 18.32 -4.32
CA GLY A 127 -4.48 16.91 -4.70
C GLY A 127 -3.30 16.05 -4.27
N ALA A 128 -3.55 14.91 -3.60
CA ALA A 128 -2.54 14.07 -2.96
C ALA A 128 -1.47 13.45 -3.88
N THR A 129 -1.55 13.67 -5.19
CA THR A 129 -0.62 13.15 -6.21
C THR A 129 0.57 14.05 -6.49
N SER A 130 0.75 15.16 -5.77
CA SER A 130 1.92 16.01 -5.98
C SER A 130 2.37 16.76 -4.75
N ALA A 131 3.66 17.02 -4.69
CA ALA A 131 4.31 17.72 -3.60
C ALA A 131 5.60 18.38 -4.09
N ILE A 132 5.84 19.60 -3.63
CA ILE A 132 7.15 20.24 -3.72
C ILE A 132 8.01 19.72 -2.58
N TYR A 133 9.27 19.49 -2.89
CA TYR A 133 10.29 19.13 -1.93
C TYR A 133 11.54 19.98 -2.15
N GLY A 134 12.24 20.33 -1.07
CA GLY A 134 13.55 20.99 -1.13
C GLY A 134 14.68 20.02 -0.81
N VAL A 135 15.73 19.99 -1.62
CA VAL A 135 17.00 19.28 -1.35
C VAL A 135 18.14 20.29 -1.45
N GLY A 136 18.69 20.68 -0.31
CA GLY A 136 19.70 21.73 -0.24
C GLY A 136 19.19 23.01 -0.90
N SER A 137 19.88 23.46 -1.95
CA SER A 137 19.45 24.66 -2.67
C SER A 137 18.40 24.39 -3.76
N HIS A 138 17.99 23.16 -4.05
CA HIS A 138 17.11 22.86 -5.19
C HIS A 138 15.67 22.54 -4.75
N LEU A 139 14.70 23.07 -5.50
CA LEU A 139 13.29 22.77 -5.32
C LEU A 139 12.81 21.84 -6.43
N PHE A 140 12.11 20.78 -6.05
CA PHE A 140 11.55 19.78 -6.96
C PHE A 140 10.06 19.65 -6.76
N LEU A 141 9.28 19.76 -7.83
CA LEU A 141 7.90 19.32 -7.87
C LEU A 141 7.89 17.83 -8.20
N SER A 142 7.55 16.99 -7.22
CA SER A 142 7.23 15.60 -7.47
C SER A 142 5.75 15.48 -7.83
N VAL A 143 5.48 14.83 -8.95
CA VAL A 143 4.13 14.41 -9.34
C VAL A 143 4.12 12.89 -9.40
N PHE A 144 3.11 12.25 -8.82
CA PHE A 144 2.95 10.81 -8.74
C PHE A 144 1.60 10.42 -9.33
N THR A 145 1.60 9.62 -10.39
CA THR A 145 0.41 8.88 -10.82
C THR A 145 0.41 7.52 -10.17
N HIS A 146 -0.74 7.15 -9.62
CA HIS A 146 -0.90 5.80 -9.11
C HIS A 146 -1.02 4.83 -10.28
N GLY A 147 -0.27 3.74 -10.22
CA GLY A 147 -0.47 2.60 -11.11
C GLY A 147 -1.58 1.69 -10.61
N SER A 148 -2.11 0.88 -11.51
CA SER A 148 -2.97 -0.26 -11.19
C SER A 148 -2.40 -1.50 -11.88
N ALA A 149 -1.68 -2.33 -11.11
CA ALA A 149 -1.10 -3.57 -11.60
C ALA A 149 -2.15 -4.50 -12.24
N LYS A 150 -3.37 -4.58 -11.66
CA LYS A 150 -4.48 -5.38 -12.24
C LYS A 150 -5.02 -4.81 -13.55
N ALA A 151 -4.99 -3.49 -13.73
CA ALA A 151 -5.33 -2.87 -15.00
C ALA A 151 -4.17 -2.87 -16.01
N GLY A 152 -2.97 -3.35 -15.62
CA GLY A 152 -1.76 -3.27 -16.44
C GLY A 152 -1.18 -1.86 -16.55
N ILE A 153 -1.51 -0.98 -15.60
CA ILE A 153 -1.09 0.42 -15.59
C ILE A 153 0.06 0.58 -14.61
N LYS A 154 1.24 0.96 -15.10
CA LYS A 154 2.40 1.22 -14.24
C LYS A 154 2.23 2.56 -13.54
N SER A 155 2.58 2.66 -12.26
CA SER A 155 2.72 3.98 -11.64
C SER A 155 3.87 4.74 -12.30
N CYS A 156 3.76 6.06 -12.35
CA CYS A 156 4.91 6.89 -12.70
C CYS A 156 5.09 8.03 -11.71
N ARG A 157 6.36 8.32 -11.42
CA ARG A 157 6.79 9.47 -10.67
C ARG A 157 7.57 10.39 -11.59
N TRP A 158 7.19 11.65 -11.59
CA TRP A 158 7.93 12.73 -12.22
C TRP A 158 8.55 13.58 -11.13
N LEU A 159 9.82 13.95 -11.32
CA LEU A 159 10.54 14.83 -10.41
C LEU A 159 11.06 16.01 -11.22
N MET A 160 10.25 17.06 -11.25
CA MET A 160 10.52 18.26 -12.04
C MET A 160 11.27 19.27 -11.18
N ARG A 161 12.47 19.67 -11.59
CA ARG A 161 13.17 20.77 -10.94
C ARG A 161 12.44 22.08 -11.23
N ILE A 162 11.98 22.77 -10.19
CA ILE A 162 11.18 24.01 -10.30
C ILE A 162 11.95 25.27 -9.92
N GLY A 163 13.20 25.12 -9.46
CA GLY A 163 14.07 26.26 -9.18
C GLY A 163 15.17 25.91 -8.19
N THR A 164 15.90 26.93 -7.76
CA THR A 164 16.78 26.84 -6.60
C THR A 164 16.32 27.89 -5.57
N HIS A 165 16.53 27.65 -4.28
CA HIS A 165 16.26 28.64 -3.23
C HIS A 165 17.05 29.93 -3.45
N LEU A 166 18.18 29.85 -4.19
CA LEU A 166 18.98 31.00 -4.59
C LEU A 166 18.45 31.69 -5.86
N ASP A 167 17.74 30.95 -6.72
CA ASP A 167 17.12 31.46 -7.93
C ASP A 167 15.81 32.18 -7.57
N ARG A 168 15.97 33.40 -7.06
CA ARG A 168 14.85 34.30 -6.75
C ARG A 168 14.12 34.79 -8.01
N THR A 169 14.64 34.51 -9.20
CA THR A 169 14.06 35.00 -10.45
C THR A 169 12.75 34.30 -10.78
N ARG A 170 12.55 33.06 -10.31
CA ARG A 170 11.38 32.26 -10.66
C ARG A 170 11.01 31.27 -9.57
N TRP A 171 9.73 31.26 -9.16
CA TRP A 171 9.23 30.28 -8.20
C TRP A 171 7.81 29.84 -8.53
N VAL A 172 7.54 28.54 -8.39
CA VAL A 172 6.20 27.97 -8.59
C VAL A 172 5.33 28.26 -7.37
N ARG A 173 4.22 28.97 -7.59
CA ARG A 173 3.25 29.37 -6.56
C ARG A 173 2.15 28.33 -6.36
N THR A 174 1.60 27.83 -7.46
CA THR A 174 0.57 26.78 -7.47
C THR A 174 0.68 25.96 -8.75
N TRP A 175 0.02 24.81 -8.80
CA TRP A 175 -0.01 23.96 -9.98
C TRP A 175 -1.28 23.11 -10.00
N ALA A 176 -1.63 22.66 -11.20
CA ALA A 176 -2.74 21.74 -11.45
C ALA A 176 -2.31 20.71 -12.50
N ILE A 177 -2.90 19.52 -12.45
CA ILE A 177 -2.47 18.38 -13.26
C ILE A 177 -3.70 17.72 -13.86
N ASP A 178 -3.64 17.45 -15.17
CA ASP A 178 -4.55 16.57 -15.87
C ASP A 178 -3.74 15.45 -16.55
N HIS A 179 -3.77 14.27 -15.93
CA HIS A 179 -3.08 13.09 -16.44
C HIS A 179 -3.66 12.56 -17.75
N ALA A 180 -4.95 12.79 -18.03
CA ALA A 180 -5.58 12.32 -19.25
C ALA A 180 -5.09 13.08 -20.48
N GLN A 181 -4.72 14.33 -20.28
CA GLN A 181 -4.22 15.22 -21.32
C GLN A 181 -2.69 15.32 -21.32
N ASP A 182 -1.99 14.55 -20.48
CA ASP A 182 -0.55 14.68 -20.28
C ASP A 182 -0.11 16.09 -19.81
N LEU A 183 -1.00 16.82 -19.13
CA LEU A 183 -0.86 18.25 -18.91
C LEU A 183 -0.55 18.57 -17.45
N LEU A 184 0.57 19.25 -17.21
CA LEU A 184 0.92 19.89 -15.94
C LEU A 184 0.97 21.40 -16.13
N ILE A 185 0.26 22.12 -15.28
CA ILE A 185 0.20 23.58 -15.31
C ILE A 185 0.85 24.12 -14.06
N THR A 186 1.83 24.99 -14.22
CA THR A 186 2.43 25.73 -13.10
C THR A 186 2.09 27.21 -13.21
N VAL A 187 1.81 27.84 -12.08
CA VAL A 187 1.82 29.30 -11.96
C VAL A 187 3.15 29.68 -11.36
N GLU A 188 3.95 30.38 -12.13
CA GLU A 188 5.28 30.84 -11.74
C GLU A 188 5.26 32.35 -11.52
N MET A 189 5.91 32.79 -10.46
CA MET A 189 6.16 34.19 -10.22
C MET A 189 7.56 34.52 -10.68
N VAL A 190 7.66 35.47 -11.60
CA VAL A 190 8.92 35.92 -12.22
C VAL A 190 9.30 37.28 -11.66
N THR A 191 10.50 37.38 -11.09
CA THR A 191 11.10 38.65 -10.68
C THR A 191 12.09 39.13 -11.73
N THR A 192 12.04 40.42 -12.06
CA THR A 192 12.93 40.98 -13.07
C THR A 192 14.32 41.23 -12.48
N ALA A 193 15.38 41.09 -13.29
CA ALA A 193 16.76 41.24 -12.81
C ALA A 193 17.04 42.59 -12.11
N ALA A 194 16.30 43.63 -12.49
CA ALA A 194 16.36 44.97 -11.88
C ALA A 194 15.96 44.95 -10.38
N ASP A 195 15.07 44.04 -9.98
CA ASP A 195 14.56 43.95 -8.61
C ASP A 195 15.52 43.24 -7.68
N THR A 196 16.23 42.23 -8.18
CA THR A 196 17.21 41.44 -7.41
C THR A 196 18.28 42.30 -6.76
N ARG A 197 18.67 43.43 -7.37
CA ARG A 197 19.70 44.34 -6.83
C ARG A 197 19.23 45.15 -5.62
N ARG A 198 17.92 45.31 -5.39
CA ARG A 198 17.39 46.08 -4.24
C ARG A 198 17.16 45.22 -2.99
N VAL A 199 16.99 43.90 -3.15
CA VAL A 199 16.63 42.98 -2.06
C VAL A 199 17.87 42.43 -1.32
N SER A 200 19.08 42.64 -1.83
CA SER A 200 20.31 42.05 -1.26
C SER A 200 20.79 42.65 0.06
N SER A 201 20.13 43.68 0.61
CA SER A 201 20.56 44.34 1.86
C SER A 201 19.79 43.92 3.13
N SER A 202 18.67 43.18 3.02
CA SER A 202 17.94 42.66 4.18
C SER A 202 18.14 41.15 4.33
N SER A 203 19.35 40.77 4.70
CA SER A 203 19.71 39.40 5.07
C SER A 203 19.59 39.31 6.59
N HIS A 204 18.50 38.78 7.14
CA HIS A 204 18.41 38.00 8.40
C HIS A 204 16.99 37.40 8.53
N ASP A 205 16.95 36.10 8.85
CA ASP A 205 15.81 35.27 9.30
C ASP A 205 14.59 35.04 8.40
N TRP A 206 14.65 33.97 7.59
CA TRP A 206 13.49 33.24 7.09
C TRP A 206 13.36 31.90 7.83
N TYR A 207 12.91 31.91 9.08
CA TYR A 207 12.44 30.71 9.79
C TYR A 207 10.92 30.60 9.66
N PHE A 208 10.43 29.52 9.03
CA PHE A 208 9.02 29.30 8.68
C PHE A 208 8.24 28.56 9.79
N PRO A 209 7.13 29.11 10.35
CA PRO A 209 6.20 28.37 11.21
C PRO A 209 4.88 27.97 10.51
N TYR A 210 4.24 26.93 11.05
CA TYR A 210 3.06 26.23 10.55
C TYR A 210 1.73 27.02 10.66
N SER A 211 1.45 27.97 9.75
CA SER A 211 0.09 28.47 9.41
C SER A 211 0.18 29.48 8.25
N TRP A 212 -0.03 29.02 7.01
CA TRP A 212 0.60 29.64 5.83
C TRP A 212 -0.29 30.48 4.91
N LYS A 213 -1.63 30.52 5.08
CA LYS A 213 -2.50 31.39 4.26
C LYS A 213 -2.50 32.87 4.68
N ALA A 214 -2.18 33.19 5.94
CA ALA A 214 -2.20 34.57 6.44
C ALA A 214 -0.81 35.23 6.49
N SER A 215 0.27 34.46 6.76
CA SER A 215 1.59 35.03 7.07
C SER A 215 2.48 35.32 5.84
N LEU A 216 2.32 34.61 4.72
CA LEU A 216 3.02 34.96 3.47
C LEU A 216 2.49 36.27 2.86
N THR A 217 1.25 36.64 3.18
CA THR A 217 0.62 37.90 2.77
C THR A 217 1.19 39.12 3.52
N ALA A 218 1.79 38.93 4.70
CA ALA A 218 2.25 40.02 5.55
C ALA A 218 3.75 40.36 5.41
N LEU A 219 4.62 39.37 5.16
CA LEU A 219 6.09 39.58 5.27
C LEU A 219 6.86 39.68 3.94
N VAL A 220 6.25 39.36 2.80
CA VAL A 220 6.90 39.43 1.47
C VAL A 220 6.53 40.71 0.69
N PHE A 221 5.82 41.65 1.33
CA PHE A 221 5.11 42.75 0.66
C PHE A 221 5.79 44.13 0.75
N SER A 222 6.95 44.27 1.40
CA SER A 222 7.54 45.61 1.61
C SER A 222 8.33 46.19 0.43
N SER A 223 8.52 45.46 -0.69
CA SER A 223 9.16 46.03 -1.90
C SER A 223 8.20 46.08 -3.09
N THR A 224 7.93 47.30 -3.53
CA THR A 224 6.97 47.79 -4.55
C THR A 224 7.28 47.41 -6.00
N THR A 225 7.98 46.30 -6.24
CA THR A 225 8.38 45.92 -7.60
C THR A 225 7.45 44.87 -8.18
N PHE A 226 6.96 45.18 -9.39
CA PHE A 226 5.99 44.43 -10.17
C PHE A 226 6.44 42.98 -10.32
N ARG A 227 5.59 42.05 -9.90
CA ARG A 227 5.85 40.61 -10.07
C ARG A 227 4.97 40.11 -11.21
N LEU A 228 5.61 39.67 -12.29
CA LEU A 228 4.91 39.05 -13.40
C LEU A 228 4.52 37.63 -12.96
N LEU A 229 3.27 37.24 -13.18
CA LEU A 229 2.83 35.85 -13.04
C LEU A 229 2.76 35.22 -14.44
N GLU A 230 3.36 34.05 -14.59
CA GLU A 230 3.31 33.25 -15.81
C GLU A 230 2.61 31.93 -15.51
N VAL A 231 1.61 31.57 -16.33
CA VAL A 231 1.00 30.24 -16.35
C VAL A 231 1.74 29.43 -17.40
N ARG A 232 2.39 28.33 -17.03
CA ARG A 232 3.15 27.47 -17.95
C ARG A 232 2.46 26.13 -18.16
N PHE A 233 2.56 25.61 -19.38
CA PHE A 233 2.00 24.32 -19.77
C PHE A 233 3.13 23.34 -20.07
N TRP A 234 3.18 22.26 -19.29
CA TRP A 234 4.21 21.23 -19.36
C TRP A 234 3.59 19.89 -19.75
N SER A 235 4.34 19.10 -20.51
CA SER A 235 4.02 17.70 -20.77
C SER A 235 4.57 16.82 -19.65
N LEU A 236 3.76 15.89 -19.14
CA LEU A 236 4.21 14.90 -18.17
C LEU A 236 4.95 13.73 -18.84
N SER A 237 4.64 13.40 -20.09
CA SER A 237 5.27 12.33 -20.87
C SER A 237 6.64 12.68 -21.43
N GLY A 238 7.03 13.95 -21.31
CA GLY A 238 8.36 14.42 -21.65
C GLY A 238 9.49 13.87 -20.77
N SER A 239 10.65 14.53 -20.83
CA SER A 239 11.81 14.12 -20.03
C SER A 239 11.47 14.14 -18.54
N LYS A 240 11.73 13.02 -17.85
CA LYS A 240 11.42 12.87 -16.41
C LYS A 240 12.13 13.89 -15.52
N THR A 241 13.24 14.47 -15.99
CA THR A 241 14.12 15.36 -15.21
C THR A 241 14.10 16.80 -15.71
N THR A 242 13.77 17.02 -16.98
CA THR A 242 13.75 18.36 -17.58
C THR A 242 12.33 18.69 -18.05
N PRO A 243 11.69 19.75 -17.51
CA PRO A 243 10.35 20.13 -17.92
C PRO A 243 10.33 20.48 -19.41
N THR A 244 9.52 19.74 -20.18
CA THR A 244 9.30 20.00 -21.60
C THR A 244 7.96 20.70 -21.77
N PRO A 245 7.90 21.82 -22.52
CA PRO A 245 6.63 22.45 -22.86
C PRO A 245 5.64 21.46 -23.46
N HIS A 246 4.37 21.62 -23.14
CA HIS A 246 3.34 20.73 -23.66
C HIS A 246 3.21 20.88 -25.18
N PRO A 247 3.36 19.83 -26.00
CA PRO A 247 3.43 19.96 -27.46
C PRO A 247 2.11 20.43 -28.11
N ALA A 248 0.97 20.21 -27.43
CA ALA A 248 -0.33 20.67 -27.91
C ALA A 248 -0.71 22.09 -27.44
N ALA A 249 0.09 22.73 -26.59
CA ALA A 249 -0.14 24.12 -26.20
C ALA A 249 0.48 25.02 -27.28
N ALA A 250 -0.31 25.91 -27.89
CA ALA A 250 0.19 26.84 -28.90
C ALA A 250 1.31 27.72 -28.35
N GLU A 251 1.17 28.14 -27.10
CA GLU A 251 2.19 28.89 -26.36
C GLU A 251 2.63 28.09 -25.14
N PRO A 252 3.94 28.01 -24.85
CA PRO A 252 4.45 27.28 -23.69
C PRO A 252 4.09 27.98 -22.36
N CYS A 253 3.76 29.28 -22.41
CA CYS A 253 3.33 30.05 -21.26
C CYS A 253 2.40 31.22 -21.63
N VAL A 254 1.51 31.57 -20.71
CA VAL A 254 0.61 32.73 -20.79
C VAL A 254 0.96 33.69 -19.65
N GLN A 255 1.19 34.95 -19.98
CA GLN A 255 1.42 36.00 -18.98
C GLN A 255 0.08 36.47 -18.39
N VAL A 256 0.03 36.59 -17.07
CA VAL A 256 -1.16 37.04 -16.34
C VAL A 256 -1.03 38.52 -16.05
N PHE A 257 -1.98 39.28 -16.60
CA PHE A 257 -2.04 40.73 -16.46
C PHE A 257 -3.14 41.14 -15.47
N PRO A 258 -2.97 42.30 -14.79
CA PRO A 258 -4.05 42.82 -13.97
C PRO A 258 -5.24 43.20 -14.87
N PRO A 259 -6.48 43.24 -14.34
CA PRO A 259 -7.63 43.75 -15.07
C PRO A 259 -7.37 45.14 -15.68
N PRO A 260 -7.96 45.50 -16.84
CA PRO A 260 -7.70 46.77 -17.54
C PRO A 260 -7.94 48.02 -16.67
N CYS A 261 -8.75 47.88 -15.62
CA CYS A 261 -9.11 48.95 -14.70
C CYS A 261 -8.32 48.94 -13.38
N SER A 262 -7.34 48.06 -13.22
CA SER A 262 -6.48 48.00 -12.03
C SER A 262 -5.22 48.86 -12.24
N SER A 263 -4.66 49.39 -11.14
CA SER A 263 -3.37 50.09 -11.22
C SER A 263 -2.34 49.17 -11.87
N PRO A 264 -1.39 49.69 -12.68
CA PRO A 264 -0.26 48.89 -13.12
C PRO A 264 0.44 48.23 -11.91
N THR A 265 0.54 48.97 -10.79
CA THR A 265 1.18 48.51 -9.55
C THR A 265 0.34 47.52 -8.74
N ALA A 266 -0.86 47.15 -9.21
CA ALA A 266 -1.74 46.23 -8.51
C ALA A 266 -1.04 44.88 -8.32
N LYS A 267 -1.05 44.38 -7.10
CA LYS A 267 -0.53 43.05 -6.82
C LYS A 267 -1.53 42.00 -7.29
N ILE A 268 -1.03 41.05 -8.06
CA ILE A 268 -1.83 39.92 -8.57
C ILE A 268 -1.57 38.68 -7.72
N ASP A 269 -2.65 37.96 -7.40
CA ASP A 269 -2.64 36.62 -6.84
C ASP A 269 -3.52 35.69 -7.67
N ILE A 270 -3.12 34.42 -7.78
CA ILE A 270 -3.94 33.35 -8.34
C ILE A 270 -4.33 32.43 -7.18
N PHE A 271 -5.60 32.50 -6.78
CA PHE A 271 -6.11 31.79 -5.61
C PHE A 271 -6.75 30.43 -5.94
N SER A 272 -7.12 30.21 -7.21
CA SER A 272 -7.68 28.95 -7.72
C SER A 272 -7.12 28.63 -9.10
N LEU A 273 -6.89 27.35 -9.39
CA LEU A 273 -6.43 26.86 -10.69
C LEU A 273 -7.07 25.50 -10.97
N THR A 274 -7.80 25.40 -12.08
CA THR A 274 -8.52 24.20 -12.53
C THR A 274 -8.19 23.92 -14.00
N VAL A 275 -8.04 22.65 -14.35
CA VAL A 275 -7.78 22.20 -15.72
C VAL A 275 -8.99 21.43 -16.23
N GLY A 276 -9.58 21.90 -17.31
CA GLY A 276 -10.61 21.21 -18.07
C GLY A 276 -10.08 20.59 -19.36
N PRO A 277 -10.89 19.78 -20.06
CA PRO A 277 -10.53 19.16 -21.35
C PRO A 277 -10.08 20.17 -22.42
N ARG A 278 -10.70 21.35 -22.45
CA ARG A 278 -10.34 22.40 -23.40
C ARG A 278 -9.79 23.66 -22.77
N TYR A 279 -10.19 23.98 -21.54
CA TYR A 279 -9.89 25.26 -20.92
C TYR A 279 -9.07 25.11 -19.65
N VAL A 280 -8.25 26.12 -19.38
CA VAL A 280 -7.57 26.30 -18.10
C VAL A 280 -8.20 27.51 -17.45
N ILE A 281 -8.70 27.30 -16.24
CA ILE A 281 -9.51 28.28 -15.51
C ILE A 281 -8.77 28.63 -14.24
N TRP A 282 -8.57 29.91 -13.99
CA TRP A 282 -7.99 30.36 -12.72
C TRP A 282 -8.75 31.54 -12.13
N GLY A 283 -8.82 31.54 -10.81
CA GLY A 283 -9.29 32.68 -10.04
C GLY A 283 -8.14 33.61 -9.75
N GLN A 284 -8.29 34.89 -10.09
CA GLN A 284 -7.32 35.95 -9.88
C GLN A 284 -7.86 36.96 -8.88
N SER A 285 -7.04 37.40 -7.93
CA SER A 285 -7.32 38.59 -7.13
C SER A 285 -6.29 39.68 -7.41
N THR A 286 -6.73 40.93 -7.42
CA THR A 286 -5.87 42.11 -7.55
C THR A 286 -6.08 43.07 -6.39
N SER A 287 -5.03 43.37 -5.65
CA SER A 287 -5.04 44.34 -4.55
C SER A 287 -4.13 45.52 -4.88
N ASP A 288 -4.67 46.74 -4.81
CA ASP A 288 -3.85 47.94 -4.79
C ASP A 288 -3.32 48.15 -3.37
N ASP A 289 -2.04 48.55 -3.21
CA ASP A 289 -1.34 48.65 -1.90
C ASP A 289 -2.04 49.51 -0.83
N HIS A 290 -3.07 50.27 -1.21
CA HIS A 290 -3.81 51.17 -0.34
C HIS A 290 -5.31 50.89 -0.22
N VAL A 291 -5.85 49.90 -0.95
CA VAL A 291 -7.31 49.64 -0.99
C VAL A 291 -7.59 48.15 -0.75
N LEU A 292 -7.92 47.81 0.50
CA LEU A 292 -8.66 46.61 0.82
C LEU A 292 -10.17 46.93 0.70
N PRO A 293 -11.00 46.08 0.07
CA PRO A 293 -10.73 44.71 -0.41
C PRO A 293 -10.17 44.63 -1.83
N GLY A 294 -9.41 43.57 -2.14
CA GLY A 294 -8.96 43.28 -3.50
C GLY A 294 -10.12 42.94 -4.45
N LYS A 295 -9.95 43.20 -5.75
CA LYS A 295 -10.89 42.80 -6.80
C LYS A 295 -10.64 41.35 -7.21
N TYR A 296 -11.69 40.59 -7.50
CA TYR A 296 -11.64 39.19 -7.91
C TYR A 296 -12.16 39.02 -9.34
N SER A 297 -11.48 38.20 -10.12
CA SER A 297 -11.92 37.76 -11.45
C SER A 297 -11.64 36.27 -11.66
N ILE A 298 -12.35 35.67 -12.61
CA ILE A 298 -12.03 34.36 -13.16
C ILE A 298 -11.59 34.53 -14.59
N GLU A 299 -10.46 33.95 -14.94
CA GLU A 299 -9.93 33.92 -16.29
C GLU A 299 -10.10 32.51 -16.86
N VAL A 300 -10.66 32.40 -18.07
CA VAL A 300 -10.80 31.16 -18.84
C VAL A 300 -9.97 31.23 -20.11
N VAL A 301 -8.93 30.39 -20.22
CA VAL A 301 -8.04 30.36 -21.38
C VAL A 301 -8.15 29.02 -22.09
N ASP A 302 -8.31 29.06 -23.42
CA ASP A 302 -8.13 27.86 -24.25
C ASP A 302 -6.63 27.59 -24.33
N TRP A 303 -6.15 26.63 -23.52
CA TRP A 303 -4.72 26.39 -23.33
C TRP A 303 -4.04 25.84 -24.59
N ARG A 304 -4.81 25.27 -25.53
CA ARG A 304 -4.29 24.79 -26.81
C ARG A 304 -4.02 25.92 -27.77
N THR A 305 -4.81 26.99 -27.72
CA THR A 305 -4.64 28.17 -28.59
C THR A 305 -3.92 29.33 -27.92
N GLY A 306 -3.80 29.32 -26.59
CA GLY A 306 -3.31 30.44 -25.79
C GLY A 306 -4.29 31.62 -25.71
N GLN A 307 -5.49 31.50 -26.30
CA GLN A 307 -6.45 32.60 -26.38
C GLN A 307 -7.26 32.74 -25.09
N MET A 308 -7.37 33.98 -24.60
CA MET A 308 -8.32 34.38 -23.56
C MET A 308 -9.75 34.26 -24.08
N VAL A 309 -10.54 33.35 -23.50
CA VAL A 309 -11.90 33.04 -23.96
C VAL A 309 -12.93 33.89 -23.21
N SER A 310 -12.81 33.95 -21.89
CA SER A 310 -13.73 34.69 -21.04
C SER A 310 -13.05 35.21 -19.78
N ARG A 311 -13.46 36.39 -19.32
CA ARG A 311 -13.06 37.03 -18.07
C ARG A 311 -14.29 37.45 -17.30
N ILE A 312 -14.52 36.85 -16.13
CA ILE A 312 -15.70 37.12 -15.30
C ILE A 312 -15.25 37.94 -14.10
N GLU A 313 -15.79 39.14 -13.92
CA GLU A 313 -15.43 40.04 -12.82
C GLU A 313 -16.43 39.93 -11.66
N PHE A 314 -15.93 39.77 -10.43
CA PHE A 314 -16.74 39.61 -9.20
C PHE A 314 -16.61 40.79 -8.24
N GLY A 315 -15.94 41.88 -8.65
CA GLY A 315 -15.71 43.03 -7.78
C GLY A 315 -14.91 42.61 -6.55
N THR A 316 -15.32 43.03 -5.35
CA THR A 316 -14.61 42.73 -4.10
C THR A 316 -14.98 41.38 -3.48
N GLN A 317 -15.88 40.63 -4.11
CA GLN A 317 -16.40 39.39 -3.55
C GLN A 317 -15.45 38.23 -3.89
N PRO A 318 -14.84 37.56 -2.90
CA PRO A 318 -14.08 36.34 -3.17
C PRO A 318 -15.02 35.27 -3.69
N VAL A 319 -14.52 34.42 -4.58
CA VAL A 319 -15.31 33.36 -5.19
C VAL A 319 -14.55 32.05 -5.21
N GLU A 320 -15.29 30.95 -5.24
CA GLU A 320 -14.77 29.65 -5.59
C GLU A 320 -15.35 29.21 -6.93
N VAL A 321 -14.50 28.65 -7.78
CA VAL A 321 -14.85 28.25 -9.14
C VAL A 321 -14.60 26.77 -9.35
N LEU A 322 -15.54 26.12 -10.04
CA LEU A 322 -15.43 24.76 -10.54
C LEU A 322 -15.89 24.72 -11.99
N SER A 323 -15.12 24.06 -12.86
CA SER A 323 -15.56 23.79 -14.23
C SER A 323 -16.61 22.67 -14.22
N TRP A 324 -17.79 22.91 -14.80
CA TRP A 324 -18.81 21.87 -14.96
C TRP A 324 -18.42 20.90 -16.07
N ASP A 325 -18.21 21.48 -17.25
CA ASP A 325 -17.76 20.87 -18.49
C ASP A 325 -16.99 21.95 -19.29
N ASP A 326 -16.85 21.77 -20.60
CA ASP A 326 -16.21 22.74 -21.50
C ASP A 326 -17.13 23.93 -21.85
N THR A 327 -18.31 24.05 -21.25
CA THR A 327 -19.31 25.06 -21.62
C THR A 327 -19.72 25.93 -20.45
N TYR A 328 -19.75 25.38 -19.23
CA TYR A 328 -20.25 26.06 -18.05
C TYR A 328 -19.27 26.06 -16.89
N LEU A 329 -19.30 27.15 -16.12
CA LEU A 329 -18.64 27.27 -14.83
C LEU A 329 -19.67 27.31 -13.73
N LEU A 330 -19.34 26.69 -12.61
CA LEU A 330 -20.02 26.87 -11.35
C LEU A 330 -19.20 27.79 -10.47
N VAL A 331 -19.85 28.78 -9.90
CA VAL A 331 -19.23 29.76 -9.03
C VAL A 331 -20.03 29.89 -7.76
N ILE A 332 -19.34 29.82 -6.62
CA ILE A 332 -19.92 30.16 -5.32
C ILE A 332 -19.23 31.41 -4.80
N PRO A 333 -19.99 32.48 -4.51
CA PRO A 333 -19.47 33.59 -3.75
C PRO A 333 -19.09 33.14 -2.34
N VAL A 334 -17.86 33.45 -1.92
CA VAL A 334 -17.36 33.20 -0.56
C VAL A 334 -17.73 34.41 0.31
N ASP A 335 -19.02 34.67 0.42
CA ASP A 335 -19.55 35.70 1.31
C ASP A 335 -20.13 35.02 2.54
N PHE A 336 -19.62 35.36 3.72
CA PHE A 336 -20.00 34.72 4.97
C PHE A 336 -21.35 35.23 5.50
N ASP A 337 -21.81 36.40 5.06
CA ASP A 337 -22.99 37.07 5.59
C ASP A 337 -24.21 37.02 4.64
N ALA A 338 -24.02 36.62 3.37
CA ALA A 338 -25.06 36.61 2.36
C ALA A 338 -25.71 35.23 2.18
N SER A 339 -26.96 35.22 1.71
CA SER A 339 -27.67 34.01 1.27
C SER A 339 -26.80 33.20 0.32
N GLN A 340 -26.50 31.96 0.69
CA GLN A 340 -25.63 31.11 -0.10
C GLN A 340 -26.29 30.78 -1.44
N ARG A 341 -25.54 30.99 -2.52
CA ARG A 341 -26.02 30.74 -3.88
C ARG A 341 -24.94 30.07 -4.71
N LEU A 342 -25.39 29.26 -5.66
CA LEU A 342 -24.57 28.63 -6.69
C LEU A 342 -24.91 29.29 -8.02
N ASP A 343 -23.95 30.03 -8.56
CA ASP A 343 -24.09 30.75 -9.81
C ASP A 343 -23.50 29.91 -10.96
N ILE A 344 -24.27 29.73 -12.03
CA ILE A 344 -23.84 29.07 -13.27
C ILE A 344 -23.45 30.16 -14.25
N TYR A 345 -22.28 30.05 -14.88
CA TYR A 345 -21.81 30.97 -15.92
C TYR A 345 -21.56 30.20 -17.23
N SER A 346 -21.74 30.86 -18.36
CA SER A 346 -21.31 30.34 -19.66
C SER A 346 -19.86 30.72 -19.92
N ILE A 347 -19.05 29.80 -20.43
CA ILE A 347 -17.71 30.10 -20.95
C ILE A 347 -17.80 30.83 -22.28
N ALA A 348 -18.82 30.57 -23.10
CA ALA A 348 -18.92 31.04 -24.47
C ALA A 348 -19.54 32.44 -24.64
N GLN A 349 -20.09 33.04 -23.57
CA GLN A 349 -20.80 34.32 -23.69
C GLN A 349 -19.87 35.51 -23.81
N SER A 350 -20.22 36.42 -24.73
CA SER A 350 -19.49 37.67 -24.98
C SER A 350 -19.72 38.75 -23.92
N VAL A 351 -20.73 38.59 -23.04
CA VAL A 351 -21.01 39.49 -21.92
C VAL A 351 -20.77 38.73 -20.62
N PRO A 352 -19.54 38.72 -20.09
CA PRO A 352 -19.08 37.70 -19.16
C PRO A 352 -19.43 37.96 -17.70
N SER A 353 -20.16 39.02 -17.34
CA SER A 353 -20.30 39.44 -15.93
C SER A 353 -21.58 38.99 -15.22
N LEU A 354 -22.56 38.42 -15.91
CA LEU A 354 -23.81 37.98 -15.28
C LEU A 354 -23.93 36.45 -15.28
N PRO A 355 -24.37 35.85 -14.16
CA PRO A 355 -24.63 34.43 -14.12
C PRO A 355 -25.79 34.11 -15.06
N LEU A 356 -25.63 33.03 -15.81
CA LEU A 356 -26.67 32.38 -16.59
C LEU A 356 -27.85 31.99 -15.70
N ARG A 357 -27.56 31.43 -14.53
CA ARG A 357 -28.57 31.01 -13.57
C ARG A 357 -28.01 31.09 -12.16
N THR A 358 -28.79 31.63 -11.24
CA THR A 358 -28.48 31.61 -9.81
C THR A 358 -29.38 30.59 -9.12
N LEU A 359 -28.78 29.66 -8.40
CA LEU A 359 -29.47 28.61 -7.65
C LEU A 359 -29.33 28.90 -6.16
N GLN A 360 -30.44 29.03 -5.42
CA GLN A 360 -30.39 29.18 -3.97
C GLN A 360 -29.94 27.86 -3.33
N LEU A 361 -28.93 27.92 -2.49
CA LEU A 361 -28.49 26.78 -1.67
C LEU A 361 -29.42 26.64 -0.45
N PRO A 362 -29.50 25.45 0.18
CA PRO A 362 -30.36 25.29 1.34
C PRO A 362 -29.88 26.21 2.46
N ASP A 363 -30.82 26.72 3.25
CA ASP A 363 -30.45 27.34 4.51
C ASP A 363 -29.71 26.27 5.34
N PHE A 364 -28.46 26.58 5.66
CA PHE A 364 -27.75 25.88 6.70
C PHE A 364 -28.48 26.31 7.95
N ASN A 365 -29.36 25.46 8.48
CA ASN A 365 -29.98 25.62 9.79
C ASN A 365 -28.87 25.56 10.86
N LEU A 366 -27.94 26.51 10.79
CA LEU A 366 -26.83 26.71 11.69
C LEU A 366 -27.45 26.93 13.05
N ASN A 367 -26.98 26.18 14.03
CA ASN A 367 -27.39 26.46 15.40
C ASN A 367 -26.99 27.90 15.76
N HIS A 368 -27.68 28.52 16.72
CA HIS A 368 -27.29 29.86 17.17
C HIS A 368 -25.80 29.86 17.54
N GLY A 369 -25.02 30.73 16.88
CA GLY A 369 -23.58 30.81 17.10
C GLY A 369 -22.70 30.00 16.16
N GLU A 370 -23.27 29.12 15.34
CA GLU A 370 -22.53 28.45 14.27
C GLU A 370 -22.28 29.43 13.11
N SER A 371 -21.07 29.37 12.55
CA SER A 371 -20.70 30.14 11.36
C SER A 371 -19.99 29.24 10.37
N VAL A 372 -20.24 29.46 9.07
CA VAL A 372 -19.44 28.82 8.02
C VAL A 372 -18.11 29.56 7.93
N VAL A 373 -17.00 28.84 8.07
CA VAL A 373 -15.64 29.41 8.08
C VAL A 373 -14.94 29.17 6.74
N LEU A 374 -15.34 28.14 6.00
CA LEU A 374 -14.74 27.79 4.72
C LEU A 374 -15.75 27.14 3.79
N HIS A 375 -15.78 27.62 2.55
CA HIS A 375 -16.41 26.95 1.42
C HIS A 375 -15.35 26.24 0.60
N LYS A 376 -15.64 25.00 0.20
CA LYS A 376 -14.85 24.28 -0.78
C LYS A 376 -15.74 23.53 -1.76
N MET A 377 -15.45 23.62 -3.05
CA MET A 377 -16.13 22.91 -4.12
C MET A 377 -15.18 21.89 -4.72
N ASN A 378 -15.65 20.66 -4.88
CA ASN A 378 -14.95 19.62 -5.62
C ASN A 378 -15.88 19.02 -6.66
N SER A 379 -15.34 18.59 -7.79
CA SER A 379 -16.07 17.78 -8.76
C SER A 379 -15.50 16.37 -8.80
N SER A 380 -16.39 15.41 -8.96
CA SER A 380 -16.05 14.01 -9.23
C SER A 380 -15.66 13.74 -10.70
N PHE A 381 -15.81 14.72 -11.58
CA PHE A 381 -15.57 14.61 -13.02
C PHE A 381 -14.06 14.52 -13.37
N TYR A 382 -13.20 15.20 -12.61
CA TYR A 382 -11.77 15.38 -12.96
C TYR A 382 -10.83 14.30 -12.39
N SER A 383 -11.34 13.16 -11.90
CA SER A 383 -10.52 12.24 -11.09
C SER A 383 -10.08 10.93 -11.77
N SER A 384 -9.98 10.86 -13.09
CA SER A 384 -9.30 9.69 -13.68
C SER A 384 -8.39 10.11 -14.83
N ALA A 385 -7.09 9.85 -14.68
CA ALA A 385 -6.30 9.40 -15.81
C ALA A 385 -7.09 8.30 -16.54
N PRO A 386 -6.98 8.13 -17.87
CA PRO A 386 -7.66 7.06 -18.61
C PRO A 386 -7.09 5.71 -18.15
N GLU A 387 -7.53 5.27 -16.98
CA GLU A 387 -7.07 4.08 -16.31
C GLU A 387 -7.96 2.92 -16.77
N GLY A 388 -7.62 2.37 -17.93
CA GLY A 388 -8.18 1.11 -18.41
C GLY A 388 -9.32 1.25 -19.41
N HIS A 389 -10.28 0.34 -19.32
CA HIS A 389 -11.30 0.12 -20.34
C HIS A 389 -12.62 0.87 -20.10
N PHE A 390 -12.73 1.56 -18.97
CA PHE A 390 -13.94 2.22 -18.51
C PHE A 390 -13.59 3.62 -18.02
N ARG A 391 -14.56 4.54 -18.04
CA ARG A 391 -14.49 5.82 -17.32
C ARG A 391 -15.72 5.99 -16.45
N ALA A 392 -15.67 6.85 -15.44
CA ALA A 392 -16.87 7.26 -14.71
C ALA A 392 -17.88 7.87 -15.69
N ASP A 393 -19.16 7.55 -15.51
CA ASP A 393 -20.24 8.13 -16.31
C ASP A 393 -20.42 9.62 -15.95
N PRO A 394 -20.19 10.56 -16.89
CA PRO A 394 -20.40 11.98 -16.67
C PRO A 394 -21.77 12.34 -16.12
N SER A 395 -22.81 11.57 -16.49
CA SER A 395 -24.18 11.80 -16.02
C SER A 395 -24.38 11.42 -14.55
N GLN A 396 -23.52 10.56 -14.02
CA GLN A 396 -23.50 10.12 -12.62
C GLN A 396 -22.47 10.86 -11.79
N CYS A 397 -21.65 11.74 -12.39
CA CYS A 397 -20.79 12.64 -11.65
C CYS A 397 -21.63 13.55 -10.74
N MET A 398 -21.01 14.02 -9.68
CA MET A 398 -21.54 15.01 -8.75
C MET A 398 -20.55 16.15 -8.50
N VAL A 399 -21.12 17.27 -8.10
CA VAL A 399 -20.45 18.39 -7.43
C VAL A 399 -20.59 18.19 -5.92
N VAL A 400 -19.54 18.46 -5.17
CA VAL A 400 -19.52 18.37 -3.71
C VAL A 400 -19.20 19.75 -3.16
N LEU A 401 -20.18 20.37 -2.49
CA LEU A 401 -20.00 21.61 -1.75
C LEU A 401 -19.73 21.28 -0.29
N MET A 402 -18.54 21.61 0.19
CA MET A 402 -18.09 21.38 1.55
C MET A 402 -18.13 22.71 2.30
N HIS A 403 -18.89 22.73 3.37
CA HIS A 403 -19.00 23.82 4.32
C HIS A 403 -18.32 23.40 5.62
N HIS A 404 -17.28 24.12 6.00
CA HIS A 404 -16.67 23.95 7.31
C HIS A 404 -17.41 24.85 8.29
N VAL A 405 -18.13 24.26 9.22
CA VAL A 405 -18.92 24.98 10.22
C VAL A 405 -18.20 24.94 11.55
N ARG A 406 -18.08 26.10 12.19
CA ARG A 406 -17.55 26.26 13.54
C ARG A 406 -18.66 26.75 14.47
N GLY A 407 -18.92 26.01 15.53
CA GLY A 407 -19.82 26.40 16.62
C GLY A 407 -19.16 27.33 17.63
N GLU A 408 -19.97 27.98 18.47
CA GLU A 408 -19.53 28.86 19.57
C GLU A 408 -18.62 28.14 20.58
N SER A 409 -18.85 26.84 20.82
CA SER A 409 -18.03 26.00 21.72
C SER A 409 -16.65 25.68 21.15
N GLY A 410 -16.35 26.08 19.92
CA GLY A 410 -15.16 25.68 19.17
C GLY A 410 -15.29 24.32 18.50
N ASP A 411 -16.44 23.65 18.63
CA ASP A 411 -16.72 22.42 17.91
C ASP A 411 -16.78 22.71 16.40
N GLU A 412 -16.09 21.89 15.61
CA GLU A 412 -16.07 22.02 14.16
C GLU A 412 -16.64 20.76 13.50
N TYR A 413 -17.44 20.97 12.45
CA TYR A 413 -17.94 19.89 11.61
C TYR A 413 -17.94 20.30 10.14
N ALA A 414 -17.95 19.30 9.26
CA ALA A 414 -18.00 19.52 7.82
C ALA A 414 -19.36 19.10 7.26
N SER A 415 -20.11 20.04 6.69
CA SER A 415 -21.32 19.74 5.92
C SER A 415 -21.00 19.58 4.43
N HIS A 416 -21.30 18.42 3.87
CA HIS A 416 -21.10 18.12 2.45
C HIS A 416 -22.46 18.07 1.75
N LEU A 417 -22.70 18.98 0.83
CA LEU A 417 -23.84 18.93 -0.08
C LEU A 417 -23.40 18.27 -1.39
N LEU A 418 -23.90 17.06 -1.63
CA LEU A 418 -23.64 16.29 -2.84
C LEU A 418 -24.73 16.60 -3.87
N ILE A 419 -24.33 17.11 -5.03
CA ILE A 419 -25.23 17.55 -6.09
C ILE A 419 -24.91 16.76 -7.36
N PRO A 420 -25.68 15.71 -7.70
CA PRO A 420 -25.54 14.99 -8.95
C PRO A 420 -25.66 15.90 -10.18
N TYR A 421 -24.94 15.54 -11.25
CA TYR A 421 -24.97 16.29 -12.51
C TYR A 421 -26.35 16.29 -13.14
N ALA A 422 -27.07 15.17 -13.00
CA ALA A 422 -28.46 15.04 -13.42
C ALA A 422 -29.42 16.03 -12.74
N THR A 423 -29.07 16.61 -11.59
CA THR A 423 -29.91 17.60 -10.88
C THR A 423 -29.75 19.00 -11.47
N LEU A 424 -28.52 19.37 -11.84
CA LEU A 424 -28.20 20.70 -12.35
C LEU A 424 -28.39 20.80 -13.87
N ARG A 425 -28.29 19.67 -14.60
CA ARG A 425 -28.48 19.64 -16.05
C ARG A 425 -29.85 20.20 -16.50
N PRO A 426 -30.99 19.82 -15.88
CA PRO A 426 -32.30 20.42 -16.22
C PRO A 426 -32.33 21.95 -16.03
N GLN A 427 -31.59 22.50 -15.06
CA GLN A 427 -31.52 23.94 -14.82
C GLN A 427 -30.77 24.66 -15.95
N ILE A 428 -29.74 24.01 -16.51
CA ILE A 428 -28.99 24.50 -17.66
C ILE A 428 -29.82 24.37 -18.94
N ASP A 429 -30.44 23.22 -19.17
CA ASP A 429 -31.22 22.94 -20.38
C ASP A 429 -32.48 23.83 -20.48
N ALA A 430 -33.20 24.04 -19.36
CA ALA A 430 -34.39 24.90 -19.33
C ALA A 430 -34.09 26.34 -19.77
N MET A 431 -32.89 26.81 -19.47
CA MET A 431 -32.42 28.14 -19.86
C MET A 431 -31.97 28.18 -21.32
N CYS A 432 -31.23 27.17 -21.80
CA CYS A 432 -30.82 27.11 -23.20
C CYS A 432 -32.04 27.12 -24.13
N ASN A 433 -33.07 26.37 -23.77
CA ASN A 433 -34.34 26.34 -24.50
C ASN A 433 -35.09 27.69 -24.48
N SER A 434 -34.92 28.49 -23.42
CA SER A 434 -35.55 29.81 -23.31
C SER A 434 -34.84 30.87 -24.15
N MET A 435 -33.54 30.72 -24.42
CA MET A 435 -32.79 31.68 -25.25
C MET A 435 -33.13 31.54 -26.73
N ASP A 436 -33.45 30.32 -27.19
CA ASP A 436 -33.76 30.07 -28.60
C ASP A 436 -35.15 30.60 -29.02
N SER A 437 -36.09 30.71 -28.08
CA SER A 437 -37.47 31.13 -28.39
C SER A 437 -37.67 32.64 -28.54
N ASP A 438 -36.85 33.47 -27.89
CA ASP A 438 -37.11 34.90 -27.70
C ASP A 438 -36.12 35.84 -28.43
N SER A 439 -35.72 35.47 -29.65
CA SER A 439 -34.79 36.29 -30.48
C SER A 439 -35.22 37.74 -30.76
N ASN A 440 -36.46 38.15 -30.39
CA ASN A 440 -36.99 39.50 -30.59
C ASN A 440 -37.32 40.27 -29.29
N CYS A 441 -37.11 39.72 -28.10
CA CYS A 441 -37.42 40.40 -26.85
C CYS A 441 -36.15 40.87 -26.14
N ASN A 442 -36.15 42.12 -25.65
CA ASN A 442 -35.06 42.67 -24.84
C ASN A 442 -34.66 41.67 -23.74
N PRO A 443 -33.36 41.47 -23.48
CA PRO A 443 -32.90 40.52 -22.48
C PRO A 443 -33.62 40.80 -21.15
N PRO A 444 -34.29 39.80 -20.54
CA PRO A 444 -35.03 40.00 -19.30
C PRO A 444 -34.10 40.57 -18.23
N LEU A 445 -34.48 41.72 -17.68
CA LEU A 445 -33.64 42.57 -16.82
C LEU A 445 -33.27 41.97 -15.46
N SER A 446 -33.68 40.74 -15.13
CA SER A 446 -33.11 39.96 -14.03
C SER A 446 -33.47 38.49 -14.20
N LEU A 447 -32.45 37.62 -14.22
CA LEU A 447 -32.68 36.18 -14.11
C LEU A 447 -33.06 35.88 -12.66
N ALA A 448 -34.34 35.54 -12.45
CA ALA A 448 -34.82 35.17 -11.14
C ALA A 448 -34.01 33.98 -10.59
N SER A 449 -33.55 34.12 -9.33
CA SER A 449 -32.90 33.04 -8.60
C SER A 449 -33.87 31.86 -8.43
N VAL A 450 -33.39 30.64 -8.62
CA VAL A 450 -34.20 29.42 -8.42
C VAL A 450 -34.23 29.07 -6.93
N PRO A 451 -35.41 29.01 -6.29
CA PRO A 451 -35.53 28.58 -4.90
C PRO A 451 -35.02 27.15 -4.69
N TRP A 452 -34.40 26.88 -3.54
CA TRP A 452 -33.85 25.56 -3.19
C TRP A 452 -34.87 24.43 -3.35
N GLN A 453 -36.13 24.68 -3.01
CA GLN A 453 -37.22 23.71 -3.06
C GLN A 453 -37.50 23.22 -4.48
N ASP A 454 -37.24 24.05 -5.49
CA ASP A 454 -37.58 23.77 -6.88
C ASP A 454 -36.51 22.92 -7.59
N TRP A 455 -35.26 22.95 -7.12
CA TRP A 455 -34.15 22.26 -7.80
C TRP A 455 -33.38 21.29 -6.91
N GLY A 456 -33.21 21.58 -5.62
CA GLY A 456 -32.23 20.91 -4.77
C GLY A 456 -32.82 19.95 -3.73
N ALA A 457 -33.96 20.29 -3.12
CA ALA A 457 -34.52 19.51 -2.00
C ALA A 457 -34.73 18.02 -2.32
N ASN A 458 -35.13 17.70 -3.55
CA ASN A 458 -35.32 16.31 -4.01
C ASN A 458 -34.14 15.76 -4.84
N GLY A 459 -33.15 16.61 -5.13
CA GLY A 459 -32.09 16.34 -6.10
C GLY A 459 -30.68 16.42 -5.49
N CYS A 460 -30.55 16.52 -4.17
CA CYS A 460 -29.26 16.60 -3.48
C CYS A 460 -29.23 15.66 -2.26
N LEU A 461 -28.02 15.27 -1.84
CA LEU A 461 -27.79 14.59 -0.56
C LEU A 461 -26.93 15.48 0.34
N ARG A 462 -27.40 15.83 1.54
CA ARG A 462 -26.59 16.59 2.52
C ARG A 462 -26.07 15.65 3.61
N LEU A 463 -24.77 15.74 3.87
CA LEU A 463 -24.06 15.01 4.91
C LEU A 463 -23.50 15.98 5.95
N ARG A 464 -23.61 15.67 7.24
CA ARG A 464 -23.05 16.43 8.37
C ARG A 464 -22.03 15.54 9.08
N VAL A 465 -20.75 15.70 8.77
CA VAL A 465 -19.71 14.83 9.31
C VAL A 465 -19.15 15.46 10.59
N PRO A 466 -19.45 14.92 11.78
CA PRO A 466 -18.95 15.46 13.05
C PRO A 466 -17.45 15.25 13.18
N HIS A 467 -16.76 16.16 13.89
CA HIS A 467 -15.38 15.94 14.34
C HIS A 467 -14.40 15.56 13.23
N SER A 468 -14.50 16.20 12.06
CA SER A 468 -13.48 16.01 11.03
C SER A 468 -12.15 16.55 11.57
N ILE A 469 -11.24 15.66 11.97
CA ILE A 469 -9.85 15.98 12.27
C ILE A 469 -9.37 16.90 11.14
N HIS A 470 -8.99 18.13 11.51
CA HIS A 470 -8.98 19.25 10.59
C HIS A 470 -8.36 18.90 9.22
N HIS A 471 -9.11 19.20 8.15
CA HIS A 471 -8.64 19.22 6.75
C HIS A 471 -8.45 17.86 6.04
N ILE A 472 -9.18 16.80 6.42
CA ILE A 472 -9.26 15.60 5.55
C ILE A 472 -9.85 16.00 4.20
N ARG A 473 -9.08 15.78 3.12
CA ARG A 473 -9.56 16.03 1.76
C ARG A 473 -10.28 14.81 1.23
N LEU A 474 -11.57 14.94 1.01
CA LEU A 474 -12.41 13.91 0.41
C LEU A 474 -12.52 14.22 -1.09
N ILE A 475 -11.95 13.36 -1.93
CA ILE A 475 -11.93 13.52 -3.38
C ILE A 475 -12.92 12.51 -3.98
N PRO A 476 -14.07 12.97 -4.50
CA PRO A 476 -15.08 12.09 -5.09
C PRO A 476 -14.64 11.59 -6.49
N SER A 477 -15.26 10.51 -6.96
CA SER A 477 -15.08 9.98 -8.33
C SER A 477 -16.39 9.37 -8.82
N GLY A 478 -16.87 9.82 -9.99
CA GLY A 478 -18.21 9.48 -10.48
C GLY A 478 -19.30 9.77 -9.45
N SER A 479 -20.13 8.76 -9.14
CA SER A 479 -21.22 8.84 -8.16
C SER A 479 -20.78 8.62 -6.71
N ARG A 480 -19.47 8.44 -6.45
CA ARG A 480 -18.95 7.99 -5.16
C ARG A 480 -18.15 9.06 -4.44
N ILE A 481 -18.38 9.21 -3.14
CA ILE A 481 -17.60 10.07 -2.23
C ILE A 481 -17.15 9.28 -1.00
N PRO A 482 -15.87 9.39 -0.59
CA PRO A 482 -15.42 8.80 0.65
C PRO A 482 -15.72 9.76 1.81
N ILE A 483 -16.16 9.22 2.94
CA ILE A 483 -16.26 9.89 4.24
C ILE A 483 -15.37 9.11 5.21
N VAL A 484 -14.62 9.81 6.05
CA VAL A 484 -13.83 9.18 7.11
C VAL A 484 -14.59 9.34 8.42
N ALA A 485 -14.79 8.25 9.13
CA ALA A 485 -15.33 8.27 10.49
C ALA A 485 -14.38 7.55 11.44
N TYR A 486 -14.34 8.05 12.66
CA TYR A 486 -13.50 7.55 13.74
C TYR A 486 -14.39 6.77 14.72
N GLU A 487 -14.26 5.45 14.71
CA GLU A 487 -15.04 4.55 15.57
C GLU A 487 -14.11 3.89 16.59
N GLY A 488 -13.91 4.57 17.72
CA GLY A 488 -12.95 4.15 18.73
C GLY A 488 -11.51 4.21 18.20
N PRO A 489 -10.68 3.15 18.34
CA PRO A 489 -9.30 3.16 17.87
C PRO A 489 -9.15 2.85 16.37
N PHE A 490 -10.25 2.55 15.68
CA PHE A 490 -10.22 2.19 14.27
C PHE A 490 -10.78 3.33 13.42
N GLU A 491 -10.05 3.65 12.36
CA GLU A 491 -10.52 4.52 11.30
C GLU A 491 -11.32 3.67 10.30
N SER A 492 -12.49 4.15 9.90
CA SER A 492 -13.28 3.54 8.83
C SER A 492 -13.50 4.55 7.71
N VAL A 493 -13.37 4.08 6.47
CA VAL A 493 -13.78 4.83 5.29
C VAL A 493 -15.17 4.35 4.88
N TYR A 494 -16.12 5.27 4.87
CA TYR A 494 -17.47 5.08 4.39
C TYR A 494 -17.57 5.61 2.96
N MET A 495 -17.87 4.75 2.00
CA MET A 495 -18.09 5.17 0.62
C MET A 495 -19.57 5.33 0.36
N ILE A 496 -20.01 6.54 0.06
CA ILE A 496 -21.39 6.85 -0.27
C ILE A 496 -21.49 6.88 -1.80
N ASP A 497 -22.34 6.02 -2.36
CA ASP A 497 -22.58 5.91 -3.81
C ASP A 497 -24.01 6.38 -4.12
N LEU A 498 -24.12 7.47 -4.89
CA LEU A 498 -25.38 8.07 -5.32
C LEU A 498 -25.97 7.39 -6.58
N ASN A 499 -25.35 6.33 -7.08
CA ASN A 499 -25.88 5.63 -8.24
C ASN A 499 -27.21 4.92 -7.88
N PRO A 500 -28.34 5.31 -8.50
CA PRO A 500 -29.64 4.76 -8.14
C PRO A 500 -29.78 3.28 -8.53
N LEU A 501 -28.99 2.76 -9.47
CA LEU A 501 -28.94 1.31 -9.73
C LEU A 501 -28.16 0.57 -8.67
N ALA A 502 -27.04 1.12 -8.18
CA ALA A 502 -26.28 0.53 -7.09
C ALA A 502 -27.13 0.47 -5.81
N ALA A 503 -27.81 1.56 -5.47
CA ALA A 503 -28.74 1.62 -4.35
C ALA A 503 -29.88 0.59 -4.47
N ARG A 504 -30.58 0.56 -5.62
CA ARG A 504 -31.67 -0.41 -5.84
C ARG A 504 -31.18 -1.86 -5.82
N HIS A 505 -30.01 -2.13 -6.37
CA HIS A 505 -29.42 -3.46 -6.35
C HIS A 505 -29.11 -3.90 -4.92
N SER A 506 -28.51 -3.04 -4.09
CA SER A 506 -28.20 -3.39 -2.70
C SER A 506 -29.48 -3.63 -1.90
N HIS A 507 -30.50 -2.78 -2.04
CA HIS A 507 -31.80 -2.99 -1.39
C HIS A 507 -32.51 -4.27 -1.85
N GLY A 508 -32.41 -4.61 -3.13
CA GLY A 508 -32.96 -5.87 -3.66
C GLY A 508 -32.26 -7.10 -3.09
N GLN A 509 -30.92 -7.05 -3.02
CA GLN A 509 -30.11 -8.12 -2.45
C GLN A 509 -30.40 -8.32 -0.95
N ARG A 510 -30.55 -7.23 -0.20
CA ARG A 510 -30.93 -7.27 1.23
C ARG A 510 -32.24 -8.02 1.50
N ARG A 511 -33.25 -7.80 0.67
CA ARG A 511 -34.54 -8.50 0.82
C ARG A 511 -34.38 -10.01 0.62
N ALA A 512 -33.53 -10.42 -0.33
CA ALA A 512 -33.24 -11.83 -0.56
C ALA A 512 -32.39 -12.45 0.57
N ASP A 513 -31.41 -11.72 1.10
CA ASP A 513 -30.53 -12.24 2.18
C ASP A 513 -31.25 -12.32 3.52
N SER A 514 -32.16 -11.37 3.81
CA SER A 514 -32.99 -11.39 5.03
C SER A 514 -33.88 -12.63 5.10
N ASP A 515 -34.36 -13.11 3.95
CA ASP A 515 -35.18 -14.32 3.86
C ASP A 515 -34.37 -15.62 4.12
N LEU A 516 -33.04 -15.57 4.00
CA LEU A 516 -32.14 -16.73 4.13
C LEU A 516 -31.53 -16.90 5.52
N GLY A 517 -31.70 -15.95 6.45
CA GLY A 517 -31.28 -16.08 7.85
C GLY A 517 -29.78 -16.26 8.09
N TYR A 518 -28.93 -15.93 7.11
CA TYR A 518 -27.47 -16.04 7.25
C TYR A 518 -26.89 -14.88 8.07
N THR A 519 -26.25 -15.19 9.19
CA THR A 519 -25.60 -14.20 10.06
C THR A 519 -24.17 -13.88 9.61
N GLU A 520 -23.97 -12.62 9.21
CA GLU A 520 -22.80 -11.75 9.44
C GLU A 520 -21.38 -12.37 9.39
N GLY A 521 -21.02 -12.94 8.23
CA GLY A 521 -19.64 -13.34 7.92
C GLY A 521 -18.80 -12.18 7.35
N LYS A 522 -18.16 -11.42 8.25
CA LYS A 522 -16.96 -10.56 8.09
C LYS A 522 -16.35 -10.40 6.67
N ALA A 523 -16.97 -9.59 5.81
CA ALA A 523 -16.36 -8.90 4.68
C ALA A 523 -17.14 -7.60 4.43
N THR A 524 -16.44 -6.51 4.10
CA THR A 524 -16.97 -5.16 3.75
C THR A 524 -18.50 -5.08 3.66
N ALA A 525 -19.10 -4.71 4.78
CA ALA A 525 -20.54 -4.68 4.89
C ALA A 525 -21.07 -3.48 4.11
N VAL A 526 -21.97 -3.75 3.17
CA VAL A 526 -22.97 -2.74 2.80
C VAL A 526 -23.65 -2.35 4.11
N VAL A 527 -23.63 -1.07 4.45
CA VAL A 527 -24.15 -0.60 5.74
C VAL A 527 -25.67 -0.64 5.68
N ASP A 528 -26.26 -1.59 6.42
CA ASP A 528 -27.70 -1.83 6.37
C ASP A 528 -28.52 -0.68 6.94
N ASP A 529 -28.06 -0.14 8.06
CA ASP A 529 -28.61 1.02 8.72
C ASP A 529 -27.55 2.12 8.78
N VAL A 530 -27.70 3.10 7.86
CA VAL A 530 -26.76 4.21 7.73
C VAL A 530 -26.85 5.12 8.95
N ASP A 531 -28.03 5.29 9.54
CA ASP A 531 -28.19 6.08 10.74
C ASP A 531 -27.61 5.35 11.96
N ALA A 532 -27.63 4.02 12.00
CA ALA A 532 -26.94 3.27 13.04
C ALA A 532 -25.40 3.36 12.91
N ALA A 533 -24.86 3.30 11.70
CA ALA A 533 -23.42 3.33 11.48
C ALA A 533 -22.83 4.75 11.52
N LEU A 534 -23.59 5.74 11.06
CA LEU A 534 -23.21 7.14 10.95
C LEU A 534 -24.35 8.03 11.48
N PRO A 535 -24.65 7.96 12.80
CA PRO A 535 -25.78 8.66 13.39
C PRO A 535 -25.68 10.17 13.20
N GLY A 536 -26.74 10.76 12.65
CA GLY A 536 -26.84 12.19 12.39
C GLY A 536 -25.99 12.68 11.21
N VAL A 537 -25.31 11.79 10.49
CA VAL A 537 -24.51 12.19 9.32
C VAL A 537 -25.39 12.47 8.12
N VAL A 538 -26.42 11.68 7.85
CA VAL A 538 -27.34 12.00 6.75
C VAL A 538 -28.38 12.99 7.25
N ASP A 539 -28.51 14.11 6.55
CA ASP A 539 -29.52 15.10 6.86
C ASP A 539 -30.87 14.68 6.24
N PRO A 540 -31.91 14.42 7.06
CA PRO A 540 -33.16 13.85 6.57
C PRO A 540 -33.90 14.78 5.60
N GLU A 541 -33.75 16.10 5.75
CA GLU A 541 -34.37 17.10 4.88
C GLU A 541 -33.80 17.11 3.46
N CYS A 542 -32.59 16.56 3.28
CA CYS A 542 -31.88 16.50 2.00
C CYS A 542 -31.40 15.06 1.75
N SER A 543 -32.29 14.08 1.82
CA SER A 543 -31.97 12.64 1.67
C SER A 543 -32.81 11.91 0.63
N ALA A 544 -33.54 12.66 -0.22
CA ALA A 544 -34.50 12.09 -1.17
C ALA A 544 -33.87 11.25 -2.29
N ILE A 545 -32.58 11.46 -2.61
CA ILE A 545 -31.88 10.66 -3.62
C ILE A 545 -31.58 9.27 -3.05
N PRO A 546 -31.84 8.17 -3.80
CA PRO A 546 -31.40 6.84 -3.40
C PRO A 546 -29.87 6.74 -3.36
N TYR A 547 -29.32 6.26 -2.25
CA TYR A 547 -27.88 6.02 -2.09
C TYR A 547 -27.61 4.68 -1.43
N VAL A 548 -26.37 4.22 -1.51
CA VAL A 548 -25.85 3.07 -0.74
C VAL A 548 -24.54 3.44 -0.09
N VAL A 549 -24.31 2.90 1.11
CA VAL A 549 -23.09 3.14 1.86
C VAL A 549 -22.32 1.84 2.02
N TYR A 550 -21.03 1.88 1.71
CA TYR A 550 -20.09 0.78 1.92
C TYR A 550 -19.13 1.16 3.04
N ARG A 551 -18.89 0.25 3.99
CA ARG A 551 -17.92 0.49 5.07
C ARG A 551 -16.65 -0.31 4.84
N PHE A 552 -15.51 0.39 4.85
CA PHE A 552 -14.18 -0.18 4.75
C PHE A 552 -13.40 0.12 6.03
N GLN A 553 -13.14 -0.90 6.83
CA GLN A 553 -12.27 -0.76 8.00
C GLN A 553 -10.82 -0.60 7.54
N LEU A 554 -10.15 0.44 8.01
CA LEU A 554 -8.72 0.60 7.75
C LEU A 554 -7.94 -0.26 8.75
N PRO A 555 -6.81 -0.86 8.34
CA PRO A 555 -5.94 -1.56 9.29
C PRO A 555 -5.53 -0.58 10.39
N TYR A 556 -5.43 -1.07 11.63
CA TYR A 556 -4.97 -0.25 12.75
C TYR A 556 -3.63 0.39 12.40
N MET A 557 -3.59 1.72 12.46
CA MET A 557 -2.37 2.49 12.28
C MET A 557 -2.07 3.20 13.60
N PRO A 558 -0.81 3.23 14.04
CA PRO A 558 -0.42 4.05 15.17
C PRO A 558 -0.81 5.50 14.87
N TRP A 559 -1.43 6.16 15.85
CA TRP A 559 -2.11 7.46 15.79
C TRP A 559 -1.22 8.64 15.35
N GLU A 560 0.06 8.38 15.14
CA GLU A 560 1.09 9.37 14.80
C GLU A 560 0.90 9.98 13.40
N HIS A 561 0.06 9.39 12.55
CA HIS A 561 -0.15 9.84 11.18
C HIS A 561 -1.64 10.00 10.86
N PRO A 562 -2.25 11.17 11.12
CA PRO A 562 -3.66 11.38 10.77
C PRO A 562 -3.88 11.26 9.27
N ILE A 563 -5.05 10.76 8.87
CA ILE A 563 -5.51 10.78 7.48
C ILE A 563 -5.53 12.25 7.01
N ARG A 564 -4.93 12.50 5.85
CA ARG A 564 -4.88 13.81 5.20
C ARG A 564 -5.82 13.90 4.00
N ALA A 565 -5.97 12.80 3.27
CA ALA A 565 -6.86 12.76 2.12
C ALA A 565 -7.35 11.33 1.88
N VAL A 566 -8.58 11.20 1.41
CA VAL A 566 -9.10 9.98 0.84
C VAL A 566 -9.58 10.29 -0.57
N ARG A 567 -9.00 9.60 -1.54
CA ARG A 567 -9.33 9.77 -2.96
C ARG A 567 -10.04 8.55 -3.48
N THR A 568 -11.24 8.73 -4.00
CA THR A 568 -11.95 7.67 -4.70
C THR A 568 -11.41 7.53 -6.13
N SER A 569 -11.35 6.30 -6.60
CA SER A 569 -11.07 5.95 -7.98
C SER A 569 -12.20 5.06 -8.50
N MET A 570 -12.16 4.71 -9.77
CA MET A 570 -13.13 3.78 -10.35
C MET A 570 -13.09 2.40 -9.68
N THR A 571 -11.92 1.97 -9.24
CA THR A 571 -11.69 0.62 -8.72
C THR A 571 -11.64 0.57 -7.19
N GLY A 572 -11.67 1.71 -6.49
CA GLY A 572 -11.50 1.75 -5.05
C GLY A 572 -11.24 3.13 -4.49
N PHE A 573 -10.36 3.20 -3.49
CA PHE A 573 -9.88 4.47 -2.96
C PHE A 573 -8.44 4.36 -2.44
N THR A 574 -7.79 5.51 -2.35
CA THR A 574 -6.44 5.67 -1.79
C THR A 574 -6.52 6.56 -0.57
N VAL A 575 -5.94 6.11 0.55
CA VAL A 575 -5.80 6.90 1.77
C VAL A 575 -4.39 7.50 1.82
N THR A 576 -4.31 8.80 2.04
CA THR A 576 -3.05 9.52 2.24
C THR A 576 -2.97 9.94 3.68
N TYR A 577 -1.90 9.56 4.36
CA TYR A 577 -1.63 9.93 5.74
C TYR A 577 -0.65 11.12 5.80
N LYS A 578 -0.55 11.78 6.96
CA LYS A 578 0.50 12.78 7.19
C LYS A 578 1.86 12.05 7.18
N GLY A 579 2.80 12.51 6.34
CA GLY A 579 4.14 11.90 6.20
C GLY A 579 4.23 10.79 5.15
N PHE A 580 3.19 9.94 4.99
CA PHE A 580 3.24 8.76 4.10
C PHE A 580 1.97 8.59 3.26
N VAL A 581 2.08 7.97 2.09
CA VAL A 581 0.92 7.54 1.29
C VAL A 581 0.83 6.02 1.42
N LYS A 582 -0.25 5.50 2.04
CA LYS A 582 -0.46 4.05 2.15
C LYS A 582 -1.75 3.68 1.45
N VAL A 583 -1.60 2.89 0.40
CA VAL A 583 -2.72 2.16 -0.18
C VAL A 583 -3.03 0.98 0.73
N ILE A 584 -4.30 0.82 1.08
CA ILE A 584 -4.76 -0.31 1.86
C ILE A 584 -4.96 -1.50 0.92
N ARG A 585 -4.15 -2.54 1.12
CA ARG A 585 -4.41 -3.90 0.64
C ARG A 585 -5.12 -4.64 1.76
N THR A 586 -6.33 -5.11 1.53
CA THR A 586 -7.02 -6.03 2.44
C THR A 586 -6.90 -7.44 1.86
N PRO A 587 -6.02 -8.31 2.37
CA PRO A 587 -6.14 -9.73 2.11
C PRO A 587 -7.28 -10.27 2.98
N ILE A 588 -8.36 -10.74 2.37
CA ILE A 588 -9.27 -11.64 3.07
C ILE A 588 -8.60 -13.01 3.04
N ILE A 589 -8.14 -13.47 4.20
CA ILE A 589 -7.75 -14.85 4.45
C ILE A 589 -9.00 -15.72 4.25
N ASN A 590 -8.89 -16.76 3.42
CA ASN A 590 -9.93 -17.78 3.21
C ASN A 590 -10.36 -18.40 4.55
N LEU A 591 -11.50 -17.97 5.07
CA LEU A 591 -12.26 -18.65 6.13
C LEU A 591 -13.49 -19.31 5.51
N PHE A 592 -13.27 -20.38 4.74
CA PHE A 592 -14.31 -21.32 4.36
C PHE A 592 -13.70 -22.71 4.24
N GLU A 593 -13.44 -23.35 5.38
CA GLU A 593 -13.46 -24.82 5.53
C GLU A 593 -13.42 -25.21 7.01
N ALA A 594 -14.50 -24.95 7.73
CA ALA A 594 -14.77 -25.59 9.02
C ALA A 594 -16.29 -25.64 9.28
N GLY A 595 -16.96 -26.52 8.55
CA GLY A 595 -18.40 -26.76 8.67
C GLY A 595 -18.75 -28.25 8.54
N SER A 596 -17.99 -29.14 9.21
CA SER A 596 -18.39 -30.53 9.38
C SER A 596 -19.20 -30.67 10.67
N ALA A 597 -20.53 -30.63 10.54
CA ALA A 597 -21.47 -30.91 11.61
C ALA A 597 -21.23 -32.31 12.22
N LYS A 598 -20.91 -32.36 13.52
CA LYS A 598 -20.97 -33.59 14.32
C LYS A 598 -22.44 -33.94 14.56
N ARG A 599 -22.86 -35.10 14.04
CA ARG A 599 -24.07 -35.82 14.45
C ARG A 599 -23.93 -36.22 15.92
N TYR A 600 -24.83 -35.74 16.78
CA TYR A 600 -25.16 -36.44 18.02
C TYR A 600 -26.46 -37.22 17.81
N THR A 601 -26.33 -38.53 17.87
CA THR A 601 -27.43 -39.50 18.02
C THR A 601 -28.05 -39.38 19.41
N THR A 602 -29.38 -39.27 19.48
CA THR A 602 -30.14 -39.68 20.67
C THR A 602 -31.46 -40.29 20.20
N TYR A 603 -31.65 -41.58 20.52
CA TYR A 603 -32.94 -42.28 20.56
C TYR A 603 -33.90 -41.52 21.50
N GLY A 604 -35.21 -41.44 21.34
CA GLY A 604 -36.18 -42.09 20.46
C GLY A 604 -37.60 -41.76 20.97
N ILE A 605 -38.56 -42.54 20.48
CA ILE A 605 -39.98 -42.68 20.88
C ILE A 605 -40.99 -41.93 20.00
N ALA A 606 -41.93 -42.77 19.55
CA ALA A 606 -42.89 -42.62 18.46
C ALA A 606 -44.17 -41.86 18.83
N ALA A 607 -44.87 -41.37 17.81
CA ALA A 607 -46.32 -41.57 17.68
C ALA A 607 -46.77 -41.33 16.23
N GLN A 608 -47.72 -42.14 15.82
CA GLN A 608 -48.30 -42.33 14.49
C GLN A 608 -49.20 -41.16 14.05
N SER A 609 -49.26 -40.90 12.74
CA SER A 609 -50.55 -40.76 12.02
C SER A 609 -50.30 -40.89 10.51
N GLY A 610 -51.05 -41.77 9.86
CA GLY A 610 -51.01 -41.97 8.42
C GLY A 610 -52.11 -41.17 7.71
N SER A 611 -51.99 -41.01 6.39
CA SER A 611 -53.04 -41.44 5.46
C SER A 611 -52.53 -41.41 4.03
N THR A 612 -52.83 -42.51 3.35
CA THR A 612 -52.68 -42.87 1.94
C THR A 612 -53.49 -42.01 0.97
N THR A 613 -52.96 -41.74 -0.23
CA THR A 613 -53.66 -42.03 -1.52
C THR A 613 -52.69 -41.95 -2.72
N PRO A 614 -52.75 -42.90 -3.68
CA PRO A 614 -51.94 -42.88 -4.90
C PRO A 614 -52.76 -42.49 -6.14
N GLY A 615 -52.11 -41.87 -7.12
CA GLY A 615 -52.70 -41.54 -8.42
C GLY A 615 -51.67 -41.61 -9.55
N ASN A 616 -51.70 -42.72 -10.28
CA ASN A 616 -50.91 -43.00 -11.48
C ASN A 616 -51.26 -42.07 -12.65
N ALA A 617 -50.25 -41.67 -13.44
CA ALA A 617 -50.40 -41.48 -14.88
C ALA A 617 -49.07 -41.74 -15.58
N ALA A 618 -49.05 -42.79 -16.41
CA ALA A 618 -47.97 -43.10 -17.32
C ALA A 618 -48.11 -42.25 -18.60
N SER A 619 -47.01 -41.71 -19.10
CA SER A 619 -46.88 -41.35 -20.51
C SER A 619 -45.45 -41.58 -21.00
N THR A 620 -45.38 -42.37 -22.06
CA THR A 620 -44.23 -42.68 -22.90
C THR A 620 -43.68 -41.45 -23.61
N SER A 621 -42.35 -41.26 -23.64
CA SER A 621 -41.70 -40.60 -24.77
C SER A 621 -40.23 -41.01 -24.90
N SER A 622 -39.82 -41.12 -26.16
CA SER A 622 -38.57 -41.59 -26.74
C SER A 622 -37.31 -40.83 -26.31
N THR A 623 -36.23 -41.58 -26.02
CA THR A 623 -34.88 -41.04 -25.75
C THR A 623 -34.07 -40.95 -27.05
N ILE A 624 -33.70 -39.74 -27.44
CA ILE A 624 -32.61 -39.43 -28.38
C ILE A 624 -31.36 -39.17 -27.53
N ALA A 625 -30.25 -39.83 -27.85
CA ALA A 625 -28.97 -39.63 -27.19
C ALA A 625 -28.31 -38.32 -27.65
N VAL A 626 -27.93 -37.47 -26.68
CA VAL A 626 -27.06 -36.30 -26.87
C VAL A 626 -25.92 -36.44 -25.85
N GLU A 627 -24.68 -36.50 -26.35
CA GLU A 627 -23.47 -36.43 -25.52
C GLU A 627 -23.32 -35.02 -24.92
N PHE A 628 -23.10 -34.94 -23.61
CA PHE A 628 -22.82 -33.71 -22.90
C PHE A 628 -21.32 -33.63 -22.53
N GLU A 629 -20.69 -32.49 -22.79
CA GLU A 629 -19.39 -32.16 -22.20
C GLU A 629 -19.51 -31.96 -20.68
N PRO A 630 -18.50 -32.38 -19.88
CA PRO A 630 -18.55 -32.24 -18.44
C PRO A 630 -18.43 -30.77 -18.02
N SER A 631 -19.33 -30.38 -17.13
CA SER A 631 -19.44 -29.04 -16.56
C SER A 631 -18.13 -28.60 -15.88
N PRO A 632 -17.88 -27.28 -15.75
CA PRO A 632 -16.74 -26.75 -14.96
C PRO A 632 -16.70 -27.28 -13.53
N ARG A 633 -17.87 -27.61 -12.96
CA ARG A 633 -18.00 -28.23 -11.64
C ARG A 633 -17.49 -29.67 -11.62
N GLU A 634 -17.68 -30.41 -12.71
CA GLU A 634 -17.11 -31.75 -12.89
C GLU A 634 -15.61 -31.71 -13.15
N ARG A 635 -15.10 -30.70 -13.88
CA ARG A 635 -13.65 -30.49 -14.04
C ARG A 635 -12.96 -30.07 -12.74
N ALA A 636 -13.56 -29.16 -11.97
CA ALA A 636 -13.05 -28.80 -10.64
C ALA A 636 -13.14 -29.97 -9.66
N CYS A 637 -14.22 -30.75 -9.69
CA CYS A 637 -14.30 -32.01 -8.96
C CYS A 637 -13.23 -33.00 -9.44
N HIS A 638 -12.94 -33.06 -10.73
CA HIS A 638 -11.93 -33.96 -11.27
C HIS A 638 -10.52 -33.58 -10.81
N THR A 639 -10.14 -32.31 -10.85
CA THR A 639 -8.83 -31.84 -10.34
C THR A 639 -8.74 -31.97 -8.82
N ALA A 640 -9.82 -31.64 -8.09
CA ALA A 640 -9.87 -31.85 -6.65
C ALA A 640 -9.80 -33.34 -6.29
N ASN A 641 -10.42 -34.21 -7.07
CA ASN A 641 -10.31 -35.66 -6.93
C ASN A 641 -8.90 -36.14 -7.28
N LEU A 642 -8.26 -35.60 -8.32
CA LEU A 642 -6.89 -35.95 -8.69
C LEU A 642 -5.91 -35.60 -7.56
N ILE A 643 -6.02 -34.39 -7.00
CA ILE A 643 -5.23 -33.99 -5.84
C ILE A 643 -5.59 -34.83 -4.61
N ARG A 644 -6.86 -35.20 -4.42
CA ARG A 644 -7.34 -35.97 -3.25
C ARG A 644 -6.95 -37.45 -3.29
N PHE A 645 -6.78 -38.04 -4.47
CA PHE A 645 -6.47 -39.46 -4.63
C PHE A 645 -5.01 -39.74 -4.99
N ASP A 646 -4.25 -38.75 -5.47
CA ASP A 646 -2.81 -38.89 -5.74
C ASP A 646 -1.98 -38.51 -4.51
N VAL A 647 -1.50 -39.54 -3.81
CA VAL A 647 -0.69 -39.43 -2.60
C VAL A 647 0.67 -38.77 -2.88
N TYR A 648 1.23 -38.97 -4.07
CA TYR A 648 2.52 -38.38 -4.44
C TYR A 648 2.39 -36.88 -4.67
N LEU A 649 1.33 -36.45 -5.36
CA LEU A 649 1.07 -35.03 -5.59
C LEU A 649 0.77 -34.28 -4.27
N GLN A 650 0.05 -34.91 -3.35
CA GLN A 650 -0.15 -34.37 -2.00
C GLN A 650 1.16 -34.25 -1.22
N TYR A 651 2.07 -35.22 -1.39
CA TYR A 651 3.37 -35.23 -0.74
C TYR A 651 4.26 -34.09 -1.20
N THR A 652 4.40 -33.90 -2.52
CA THR A 652 5.19 -32.82 -3.10
C THR A 652 4.66 -31.43 -2.70
N ILE A 653 3.33 -31.26 -2.67
CA ILE A 653 2.71 -30.01 -2.22
C ILE A 653 3.02 -29.72 -0.75
N GLU A 654 2.99 -30.73 0.12
CA GLU A 654 3.33 -30.53 1.54
C GLU A 654 4.83 -30.31 1.76
N LEU A 655 5.72 -30.92 0.97
CA LEU A 655 7.16 -30.61 1.02
C LEU A 655 7.42 -29.14 0.69
N ALA A 656 6.85 -28.67 -0.42
CA ALA A 656 6.99 -27.28 -0.86
C ALA A 656 6.40 -26.27 0.13
N LYS A 657 5.25 -26.59 0.76
CA LYS A 657 4.63 -25.71 1.77
C LYS A 657 5.49 -25.50 3.01
N ASN A 658 6.30 -26.49 3.38
CA ASN A 658 7.12 -26.45 4.59
C ASN A 658 8.60 -26.14 4.30
N GLY A 659 8.97 -25.83 3.06
CA GLY A 659 10.36 -25.51 2.70
C GLY A 659 11.32 -26.70 2.89
N MET A 660 10.85 -27.92 2.68
CA MET A 660 11.63 -29.15 2.83
C MET A 660 11.82 -29.86 1.49
N ILE A 661 12.96 -30.54 1.34
CA ILE A 661 13.22 -31.48 0.24
C ILE A 661 13.24 -32.92 0.73
N ASP A 662 12.98 -33.83 -0.21
CA ASP A 662 12.99 -35.26 0.06
C ASP A 662 14.41 -35.75 0.36
N GLY A 663 14.64 -36.35 1.53
CA GLY A 663 15.95 -36.87 1.90
C GLY A 663 16.35 -38.12 1.07
N PRO A 664 17.65 -38.35 0.79
CA PRO A 664 18.13 -39.35 -0.17
C PRO A 664 18.02 -40.82 0.29
N SER A 665 17.38 -41.13 1.42
CA SER A 665 17.36 -42.50 1.95
C SER A 665 16.17 -42.78 2.88
N GLY A 666 14.94 -42.63 2.37
CA GLY A 666 13.74 -43.14 3.04
C GLY A 666 13.30 -44.48 2.46
N THR A 667 13.41 -45.58 3.21
CA THR A 667 12.76 -46.88 2.88
C THR A 667 11.24 -46.83 3.08
N LEU A 668 10.70 -45.70 3.55
CA LEU A 668 9.29 -45.51 3.85
C LEU A 668 8.47 -45.21 2.59
N PRO A 669 7.29 -45.82 2.41
CA PRO A 669 6.36 -45.46 1.36
C PRO A 669 5.95 -43.98 1.43
N VAL A 670 5.72 -43.35 0.27
CA VAL A 670 5.36 -41.93 0.14
C VAL A 670 4.15 -41.53 1.00
N ALA A 671 3.20 -42.43 1.20
CA ALA A 671 2.04 -42.21 2.06
C ALA A 671 2.43 -41.97 3.53
N GLU A 672 3.41 -42.74 4.04
CA GLU A 672 3.87 -42.63 5.42
C GLU A 672 4.75 -41.38 5.61
N ARG A 673 5.58 -41.06 4.61
CA ARG A 673 6.36 -39.81 4.60
C ARG A 673 5.43 -38.59 4.57
N LEU A 674 4.38 -38.58 3.76
CA LEU A 674 3.36 -37.54 3.76
C LEU A 674 2.64 -37.40 5.11
N GLN A 675 2.36 -38.52 5.77
CA GLN A 675 1.73 -38.48 7.09
C GLN A 675 2.66 -37.87 8.14
N ARG A 676 3.94 -38.25 8.16
CA ARG A 676 4.94 -37.66 9.06
C ARG A 676 5.16 -36.17 8.79
N LEU A 677 5.20 -35.78 7.52
CA LEU A 677 5.34 -34.38 7.10
C LEU A 677 4.15 -33.52 7.53
N ARG A 678 2.93 -34.05 7.42
CA ARG A 678 1.71 -33.39 7.93
C ARG A 678 1.67 -33.30 9.44
N GLN A 679 2.16 -34.33 10.14
CA GLN A 679 2.31 -34.30 11.61
C GLN A 679 3.32 -33.23 12.03
N TYR A 680 4.48 -33.18 11.40
CA TYR A 680 5.49 -32.15 11.61
C TYR A 680 4.91 -30.74 11.38
N SER A 681 4.25 -30.52 10.24
CA SER A 681 3.63 -29.22 9.90
C SER A 681 2.51 -28.84 10.87
N SER A 682 1.75 -29.82 11.38
CA SER A 682 0.72 -29.62 12.38
C SER A 682 1.32 -29.28 13.75
N HIS A 683 2.38 -29.95 14.16
CA HIS A 683 3.08 -29.67 15.42
C HIS A 683 3.69 -28.27 15.41
N PHE A 684 4.34 -27.90 14.32
CA PHE A 684 4.89 -26.56 14.12
C PHE A 684 3.81 -25.47 14.15
N ARG A 685 2.70 -25.64 13.40
CA ARG A 685 1.60 -24.67 13.36
C ARG A 685 0.88 -24.51 14.70
N ASN A 686 0.85 -25.56 15.51
CA ASN A 686 0.19 -25.54 16.83
C ASN A 686 1.16 -25.15 17.96
N GLY A 687 2.43 -24.86 17.66
CA GLY A 687 3.46 -24.58 18.68
C GLY A 687 3.72 -25.74 19.63
N ILE A 688 3.40 -26.97 19.22
CA ILE A 688 3.66 -28.20 19.98
C ILE A 688 5.08 -28.63 19.61
N PHE A 689 6.05 -28.26 20.45
CA PHE A 689 7.40 -28.79 20.40
C PHE A 689 7.43 -30.02 21.32
N ASP A 690 7.80 -31.19 20.81
CA ASP A 690 8.03 -32.39 21.64
C ASP A 690 9.26 -32.17 22.54
N HIS A 691 9.06 -31.42 23.62
CA HIS A 691 9.93 -31.38 24.78
C HIS A 691 9.23 -32.11 25.93
N GLU A 692 9.17 -33.44 25.87
CA GLU A 692 9.15 -34.23 27.10
C GLU A 692 10.56 -34.23 27.73
N CYS A 693 10.98 -33.07 28.24
CA CYS A 693 12.00 -32.98 29.27
C CYS A 693 11.29 -32.86 30.62
N ASN A 694 10.73 -33.98 31.09
CA ASN A 694 10.27 -34.12 32.47
C ASN A 694 11.48 -34.40 33.41
N THR A 695 12.50 -33.54 33.34
CA THR A 695 13.43 -33.33 34.45
C THR A 695 13.04 -32.03 35.11
N ASP A 696 12.52 -32.17 36.32
CA ASP A 696 12.06 -31.09 37.17
C ASP A 696 13.12 -29.96 37.24
N HIS A 697 12.90 -28.89 36.47
CA HIS A 697 13.73 -27.68 36.49
C HIS A 697 13.83 -27.11 37.92
N SER A 698 12.91 -27.51 38.81
CA SER A 698 12.96 -27.21 40.23
C SER A 698 14.07 -27.96 40.97
N GLU A 699 14.43 -29.19 40.61
CA GLU A 699 15.53 -29.93 41.25
C GLU A 699 16.90 -29.38 40.80
N TYR A 700 17.00 -28.98 39.53
CA TYR A 700 18.14 -28.25 38.96
C TYR A 700 18.38 -26.89 39.65
N LEU A 701 17.32 -26.07 39.80
CA LEU A 701 17.41 -24.80 40.54
C LEU A 701 17.60 -25.00 42.05
N ARG A 702 17.13 -26.12 42.63
CA ARG A 702 17.30 -26.45 44.05
C ARG A 702 18.74 -26.90 44.34
N HIS A 703 19.39 -27.63 43.43
CA HIS A 703 20.82 -27.95 43.52
C HIS A 703 21.70 -26.72 43.34
N LEU A 704 21.41 -25.84 42.36
CA LEU A 704 22.13 -24.56 42.17
C LEU A 704 21.96 -23.61 43.36
N ARG A 705 20.76 -23.56 43.97
CA ARG A 705 20.52 -22.80 45.21
C ARG A 705 21.23 -23.40 46.42
N SER A 706 21.40 -24.72 46.49
CA SER A 706 22.12 -25.38 47.58
C SER A 706 23.63 -25.10 47.58
N LEU A 707 24.19 -24.65 46.45
CA LEU A 707 25.60 -24.29 46.30
C LEU A 707 25.92 -22.82 46.60
N ASN A 708 24.92 -22.00 47.01
CA ASN A 708 25.09 -20.56 47.31
C ASN A 708 25.87 -19.76 46.23
N CYS A 709 25.72 -20.10 44.94
CA CYS A 709 26.44 -19.44 43.85
C CYS A 709 25.58 -18.34 43.19
N ARG A 710 26.19 -17.23 42.78
CA ARG A 710 25.60 -16.28 41.82
C ARG A 710 25.98 -16.72 40.40
N SER A 711 25.00 -17.07 39.58
CA SER A 711 25.25 -17.51 38.20
C SER A 711 25.05 -16.41 37.17
N ARG A 712 25.94 -16.33 36.17
CA ARG A 712 25.65 -15.72 34.86
C ARG A 712 25.68 -16.84 33.82
N THR A 713 24.64 -16.93 33.02
CA THR A 713 24.50 -17.92 31.93
C THR A 713 24.78 -17.23 30.61
N ARG A 714 25.60 -17.85 29.76
CA ARG A 714 25.73 -17.49 28.34
C ARG A 714 25.31 -18.72 27.54
N THR A 715 24.27 -18.57 26.72
CA THR A 715 23.70 -19.64 25.91
C THR A 715 24.00 -19.39 24.44
N ALA A 716 24.57 -20.37 23.76
CA ALA A 716 24.71 -20.38 22.30
C ALA A 716 24.01 -21.66 21.80
N GLY A 717 22.79 -21.51 21.28
CA GLY A 717 21.94 -22.64 20.90
C GLY A 717 21.52 -23.54 22.07
N VAL A 718 21.50 -24.86 21.87
CA VAL A 718 21.04 -25.88 22.85
C VAL A 718 22.07 -26.16 23.96
N THR A 719 23.21 -25.44 23.98
CA THR A 719 24.29 -25.64 24.95
C THR A 719 24.37 -24.47 25.94
N THR A 720 24.44 -24.76 27.25
CA THR A 720 24.43 -23.75 28.32
C THR A 720 25.73 -23.74 29.09
N VAL A 721 26.50 -22.66 29.01
CA VAL A 721 27.70 -22.48 29.85
C VAL A 721 27.32 -21.78 31.14
N LEU A 722 27.70 -22.38 32.27
CA LEU A 722 27.43 -21.85 33.61
C LEU A 722 28.69 -21.24 34.21
N HIS A 723 28.65 -19.93 34.46
CA HIS A 723 29.63 -19.25 35.30
C HIS A 723 29.20 -19.36 36.76
N LEU A 724 30.00 -20.02 37.61
CA LEU A 724 29.73 -20.18 39.04
C LEU A 724 30.77 -19.37 39.83
N ASP A 725 30.35 -18.23 40.39
CA ASP A 725 31.16 -17.47 41.36
C ASP A 725 30.78 -17.94 42.78
N THR A 726 31.76 -18.45 43.52
CA THR A 726 31.59 -18.83 44.93
C THR A 726 32.20 -17.75 45.82
N ASP A 727 31.43 -17.24 46.77
CA ASP A 727 31.80 -16.06 47.60
C ASP A 727 33.05 -16.24 48.50
N SER A 728 33.75 -17.38 48.49
CA SER A 728 34.88 -17.63 49.40
C SER A 728 36.04 -18.51 48.88
N GLY A 729 36.27 -18.65 47.56
CA GLY A 729 37.43 -19.40 47.03
C GLY A 729 37.82 -19.05 45.58
N PRO A 730 38.99 -19.52 45.08
CA PRO A 730 39.45 -19.23 43.72
C PRO A 730 38.47 -19.78 42.68
N ARG A 731 38.14 -18.95 41.70
CA ARG A 731 37.11 -19.18 40.67
C ARG A 731 37.37 -20.48 39.91
N LYS A 732 36.35 -21.34 39.79
CA LYS A 732 36.43 -22.57 38.96
C LYS A 732 35.47 -22.45 37.78
N PHE A 733 35.97 -22.77 36.59
CA PHE A 733 35.19 -22.70 35.35
C PHE A 733 34.80 -24.10 34.90
N TYR A 734 33.52 -24.27 34.56
CA TYR A 734 33.00 -25.53 34.03
C TYR A 734 32.17 -25.28 32.77
N LEU A 735 32.44 -26.05 31.73
CA LEU A 735 31.59 -26.12 30.54
C LEU A 735 30.61 -27.28 30.72
N ALA A 736 29.32 -26.99 30.72
CA ALA A 736 28.28 -28.01 30.80
C ALA A 736 27.59 -28.15 29.44
N VAL A 737 27.72 -29.32 28.82
CA VAL A 737 27.03 -29.63 27.56
C VAL A 737 25.87 -30.57 27.88
N PHE A 738 24.67 -30.18 27.43
CA PHE A 738 23.43 -30.93 27.60
C PHE A 738 22.99 -31.48 26.26
N VAL A 739 22.58 -32.75 26.24
CA VAL A 739 22.01 -33.38 25.06
C VAL A 739 20.58 -33.79 25.37
N ASP A 740 19.64 -33.28 24.58
CA ASP A 740 18.22 -33.60 24.70
C ASP A 740 17.98 -35.10 24.38
N PRO A 741 17.13 -35.80 25.15
CA PRO A 741 16.83 -37.19 24.86
C PRO A 741 16.05 -37.31 23.55
N SER A 742 16.43 -38.27 22.70
CA SER A 742 15.62 -38.67 21.54
C SER A 742 15.16 -40.11 21.74
N THR A 743 13.86 -40.27 22.05
CA THR A 743 13.21 -41.57 22.19
C THR A 743 13.13 -42.33 20.86
N GLN A 744 13.10 -41.63 19.73
CA GLN A 744 13.11 -42.25 18.39
C GLN A 744 14.51 -42.68 17.91
N ALA A 745 15.59 -42.06 18.40
CA ALA A 745 16.97 -42.45 18.08
C ALA A 745 17.64 -43.36 19.13
N GLY A 746 16.98 -43.61 20.27
CA GLY A 746 17.52 -44.42 21.37
C GLY A 746 18.60 -43.74 22.21
N ILE A 747 18.70 -42.41 22.15
CA ILE A 747 19.74 -41.62 22.83
C ILE A 747 19.21 -41.14 24.19
N GLN A 748 19.81 -41.62 25.28
CA GLN A 748 19.47 -41.16 26.64
C GLN A 748 20.11 -39.79 26.93
N SER A 749 19.39 -38.94 27.67
CA SER A 749 19.93 -37.64 28.09
C SER A 749 21.20 -37.83 28.90
N ARG A 750 22.27 -37.13 28.51
CA ARG A 750 23.56 -37.14 29.19
C ARG A 750 24.02 -35.71 29.45
N ARG A 751 24.66 -35.53 30.59
CA ARG A 751 25.28 -34.27 31.01
C ARG A 751 26.79 -34.46 31.04
N LEU A 752 27.50 -33.73 30.19
CA LEU A 752 28.97 -33.69 30.24
C LEU A 752 29.38 -32.39 30.93
N VAL A 753 30.18 -32.50 32.00
CA VAL A 753 30.75 -31.34 32.70
C VAL A 753 32.25 -31.40 32.53
N ILE A 754 32.80 -30.45 31.77
CA ILE A 754 34.22 -30.35 31.48
C ILE A 754 34.81 -29.24 32.36
N PRO A 755 35.80 -29.53 33.23
CA PRO A 755 36.52 -28.49 33.95
C PRO A 755 37.41 -27.71 32.98
N VAL A 756 37.26 -26.38 32.94
CA VAL A 756 37.90 -25.50 31.94
C VAL A 756 39.25 -24.95 32.43
N GLY A 757 39.90 -25.63 33.38
CA GLY A 757 41.23 -25.28 33.90
C GLY A 757 41.31 -25.21 35.42
N ASN A 758 42.53 -25.34 35.95
CA ASN A 758 42.83 -25.20 37.38
C ASN A 758 43.19 -23.73 37.66
N PRO A 759 42.51 -23.00 38.56
CA PRO A 759 42.72 -21.55 38.73
C PRO A 759 44.12 -21.13 39.20
N GLU A 760 44.93 -22.04 39.73
CA GLU A 760 46.34 -21.75 40.04
C GLU A 760 47.23 -21.74 38.79
N ASP A 761 46.79 -22.39 37.71
CA ASP A 761 47.47 -22.42 36.44
C ASP A 761 46.85 -21.36 35.52
N GLN A 762 47.21 -20.09 35.75
CA GLN A 762 46.81 -18.93 34.91
C GLN A 762 47.34 -19.02 33.47
N THR A 763 47.87 -20.17 33.07
CA THR A 763 48.46 -20.37 31.76
C THR A 763 47.48 -20.87 30.73
N ARG A 764 46.29 -21.42 31.05
CA ARG A 764 45.39 -21.96 30.00
C ARG A 764 43.95 -21.46 30.06
N PHE A 765 43.40 -21.08 28.91
CA PHE A 765 42.00 -20.64 28.75
C PHE A 765 41.38 -21.28 27.51
N ILE A 766 40.08 -21.58 27.52
CA ILE A 766 39.36 -22.00 26.30
C ILE A 766 38.82 -20.73 25.62
N ASP A 767 39.29 -20.48 24.41
CA ASP A 767 38.91 -19.30 23.63
C ASP A 767 37.69 -19.56 22.73
N GLY A 768 37.41 -20.83 22.40
CA GLY A 768 36.26 -21.21 21.58
C GLY A 768 35.98 -22.72 21.57
N TRP A 769 34.77 -23.09 21.15
CA TRP A 769 34.40 -24.49 20.96
C TRP A 769 33.28 -24.67 19.92
N ILE A 770 33.20 -25.85 19.31
CA ILE A 770 32.09 -26.27 18.45
C ILE A 770 31.74 -27.74 18.73
N VAL A 771 30.47 -28.09 18.60
CA VAL A 771 29.97 -29.46 18.78
C VAL A 771 29.29 -29.93 17.51
N ASP A 772 29.73 -31.07 17.00
CA ASP A 772 29.02 -31.84 15.98
C ASP A 772 28.36 -33.06 16.66
N HIS A 773 27.03 -33.06 16.67
CA HIS A 773 26.25 -34.14 17.27
C HIS A 773 26.20 -35.39 16.39
N ALA A 774 26.35 -35.26 15.07
CA ALA A 774 26.31 -36.39 14.15
C ALA A 774 27.60 -37.22 14.22
N GLU A 775 28.74 -36.55 14.37
CA GLU A 775 30.07 -37.17 14.35
C GLU A 775 30.66 -37.45 15.76
N ASP A 776 29.87 -37.27 16.83
CA ASP A 776 30.33 -37.40 18.22
C ASP A 776 31.52 -36.49 18.59
N LEU A 777 31.63 -35.32 17.96
CA LEU A 777 32.83 -34.49 18.01
C LEU A 777 32.60 -33.18 18.77
N LEU A 778 33.43 -32.93 19.78
CA LEU A 778 33.58 -31.63 20.44
C LEU A 778 34.97 -31.09 20.10
N VAL A 779 35.04 -29.94 19.44
CA VAL A 779 36.31 -29.26 19.18
C VAL A 779 36.44 -28.09 20.14
N THR A 780 37.55 -27.99 20.86
CA THR A 780 37.85 -26.85 21.75
C THR A 780 39.17 -26.20 21.36
N VAL A 781 39.25 -24.87 21.38
CA VAL A 781 40.49 -24.12 21.16
C VAL A 781 40.95 -23.58 22.52
N GLU A 782 42.13 -24.00 22.96
CA GLU A 782 42.76 -23.58 24.22
C GLU A 782 43.94 -22.63 23.96
N SER A 783 43.96 -21.41 24.50
CA SER A 783 45.17 -20.59 24.59
C SER A 783 46.03 -21.00 25.77
N VAL A 784 47.35 -21.03 25.57
CA VAL A 784 48.37 -21.34 26.56
C VAL A 784 49.36 -20.17 26.66
N ASN A 785 49.39 -19.45 27.78
CA ASN A 785 50.38 -18.42 28.10
C ASN A 785 51.71 -19.07 28.49
N THR A 786 52.75 -18.89 27.68
CA THR A 786 54.08 -19.49 27.93
C THR A 786 55.08 -18.49 28.54
N GLY A 787 54.72 -17.79 29.61
CA GLY A 787 55.64 -16.97 30.42
C GLY A 787 55.67 -15.46 30.14
N PRO A 788 56.59 -14.69 30.77
CA PRO A 788 56.52 -13.21 30.89
C PRO A 788 56.71 -12.43 29.58
N SER A 789 57.00 -13.09 28.46
CA SER A 789 57.11 -12.46 27.15
C SER A 789 55.78 -12.34 26.39
N MET A 790 54.64 -12.65 27.02
CA MET A 790 53.28 -12.56 26.43
C MET A 790 53.13 -13.23 25.05
N ALA A 791 53.82 -14.35 24.80
CA ALA A 791 53.50 -15.18 23.64
C ALA A 791 52.37 -16.13 24.03
N GLN A 792 51.19 -15.94 23.42
CA GLN A 792 50.06 -16.86 23.53
C GLN A 792 50.18 -17.96 22.48
N ARG A 793 49.93 -19.21 22.88
CA ARG A 793 49.96 -20.37 21.99
C ARG A 793 48.59 -21.05 21.96
N ALA A 794 47.96 -21.17 20.80
CA ALA A 794 46.68 -21.87 20.68
C ALA A 794 46.88 -23.39 20.46
N GLU A 795 46.07 -24.21 21.12
CA GLU A 795 46.00 -25.67 21.01
C GLU A 795 44.56 -26.07 20.69
N VAL A 796 44.31 -26.67 19.52
CA VAL A 796 42.98 -27.20 19.18
C VAL A 796 42.89 -28.64 19.65
N ARG A 797 41.84 -28.98 20.41
CA ARG A 797 41.56 -30.35 20.85
C ARG A 797 40.29 -30.87 20.21
N LEU A 798 40.39 -32.08 19.69
CA LEU A 798 39.28 -32.86 19.15
C LEU A 798 38.91 -33.88 20.22
N CYS A 799 37.72 -33.75 20.78
CA CYS A 799 37.23 -34.57 21.86
C CYS A 799 36.01 -35.39 21.46
N SER A 800 35.92 -36.65 21.89
CA SER A 800 34.69 -37.44 21.76
C SER A 800 33.83 -37.23 22.99
N TRP A 801 32.55 -36.95 22.80
CA TRP A 801 31.64 -36.73 23.92
C TRP A 801 30.91 -38.01 24.36
N SER A 802 30.98 -39.10 23.57
CA SER A 802 30.47 -40.43 23.95
C SER A 802 31.41 -41.24 24.87
N GLY A 803 32.66 -40.81 25.05
CA GLY A 803 33.66 -41.45 25.92
C GLY A 803 33.24 -41.51 27.40
N SER A 804 33.20 -42.70 28.00
CA SER A 804 32.61 -42.91 29.34
C SER A 804 33.50 -42.52 30.54
N GLN A 805 34.66 -41.89 30.33
CA GLN A 805 35.57 -41.49 31.42
C GLN A 805 36.14 -40.08 31.23
N VAL A 806 35.97 -39.26 32.26
CA VAL A 806 36.25 -37.81 32.33
C VAL A 806 37.73 -37.43 32.05
N ASN A 807 38.66 -38.38 32.06
CA ASN A 807 40.11 -38.10 31.95
C ASN A 807 40.77 -38.51 30.61
N GLN A 808 40.02 -39.04 29.64
CA GLN A 808 40.54 -39.36 28.31
C GLN A 808 39.56 -38.79 27.28
N MET A 809 39.71 -37.50 26.95
CA MET A 809 38.76 -36.81 26.10
C MET A 809 39.11 -36.83 24.61
N ASP A 810 40.32 -37.23 24.22
CA ASP A 810 40.76 -37.21 22.82
C ASP A 810 39.87 -38.11 21.92
N HIS A 811 39.36 -37.57 20.80
CA HIS A 811 38.42 -38.24 19.92
C HIS A 811 39.06 -39.50 19.30
N PRO A 812 38.46 -40.71 19.41
CA PRO A 812 39.11 -41.96 19.05
C PRO A 812 39.37 -42.11 17.55
N ALA A 813 38.61 -41.39 16.72
CA ALA A 813 38.82 -41.34 15.27
C ALA A 813 39.82 -40.25 14.82
N ALA A 814 40.26 -39.36 15.73
CA ALA A 814 41.21 -38.32 15.38
C ALA A 814 42.65 -38.88 15.39
N ALA A 815 43.30 -38.90 14.22
CA ALA A 815 44.69 -39.34 14.11
C ALA A 815 45.67 -38.47 14.92
N VAL A 816 45.32 -37.19 15.12
CA VAL A 816 46.04 -36.24 15.97
C VAL A 816 45.00 -35.47 16.80
N PRO A 817 44.68 -35.91 18.03
CA PRO A 817 43.58 -35.34 18.81
C PRO A 817 43.90 -33.97 19.44
N ARG A 818 45.17 -33.54 19.40
CA ARG A 818 45.64 -32.24 19.88
C ARG A 818 46.54 -31.61 18.84
N LEU A 819 46.08 -30.53 18.24
CA LEU A 819 46.81 -29.79 17.23
C LEU A 819 47.42 -28.54 17.86
N GLN A 820 48.74 -28.46 17.93
CA GLN A 820 49.42 -27.25 18.40
C GLN A 820 49.56 -26.25 17.25
N MET A 821 49.02 -25.05 17.42
CA MET A 821 49.22 -23.94 16.49
C MET A 821 50.38 -23.08 17.00
N SER A 822 51.43 -22.91 16.20
CA SER A 822 52.53 -21.98 16.47
C SER A 822 52.78 -21.14 15.22
N PRO A 823 53.06 -19.83 15.34
CA PRO A 823 53.32 -19.00 14.17
C PRO A 823 54.58 -19.52 13.46
N PRO A 824 54.60 -19.61 12.11
CA PRO A 824 55.69 -20.26 11.40
C PRO A 824 56.98 -19.42 11.51
N PRO A 825 58.12 -19.99 11.97
CA PRO A 825 59.41 -19.37 11.76
C PRO A 825 59.77 -19.55 10.28
N GLY A 826 59.99 -18.45 9.57
CA GLY A 826 60.12 -18.45 8.12
C GLY A 826 61.14 -19.46 7.59
N HIS A 827 60.67 -20.56 7.00
CA HIS A 827 61.42 -21.46 6.13
C HIS A 827 60.46 -22.17 5.15
N SER A 828 60.89 -22.27 3.90
CA SER A 828 60.21 -22.90 2.76
C SER A 828 60.29 -24.43 2.82
N GLY A 829 59.16 -25.14 2.82
CA GLY A 829 59.12 -26.59 2.60
C GLY A 829 57.76 -27.23 2.87
N ASP A 830 57.15 -27.76 1.81
CA ASP A 830 55.86 -28.46 1.62
C ASP A 830 54.55 -27.81 2.11
N PRO A 831 53.59 -27.54 1.20
CA PRO A 831 52.37 -26.80 1.52
C PRO A 831 51.33 -27.76 2.12
N ALA A 832 51.27 -27.83 3.44
CA ALA A 832 49.97 -28.06 4.05
C ALA A 832 49.18 -26.76 3.87
N GLU A 833 48.11 -26.81 3.09
CA GLU A 833 47.29 -25.65 2.76
C GLU A 833 46.68 -25.08 4.05
N HIS A 834 47.21 -23.95 4.49
CA HIS A 834 46.81 -23.25 5.69
C HIS A 834 46.38 -21.85 5.28
N ILE A 835 45.09 -21.55 5.43
CA ILE A 835 44.58 -20.21 5.18
C ILE A 835 45.03 -19.31 6.34
N ASP A 836 46.02 -18.46 6.11
CA ASP A 836 46.46 -17.45 7.08
C ASP A 836 45.47 -16.27 7.13
N LEU A 837 44.66 -16.22 8.20
CA LEU A 837 43.70 -15.13 8.42
C LEU A 837 44.33 -13.93 9.18
N GLY A 838 45.60 -14.02 9.56
CA GLY A 838 46.30 -13.01 10.37
C GLY A 838 45.87 -12.98 11.85
N ASP A 839 46.56 -12.17 12.65
CA ASP A 839 46.44 -12.15 14.13
C ASP A 839 45.13 -11.52 14.69
N LYS A 840 44.09 -11.36 13.87
CA LYS A 840 42.82 -10.76 14.32
C LYS A 840 41.83 -11.83 14.78
N HIS A 841 40.92 -11.48 15.69
CA HIS A 841 39.78 -12.35 16.01
C HIS A 841 38.81 -12.42 14.82
N HIS A 842 38.41 -13.64 14.43
CA HIS A 842 37.48 -13.89 13.34
C HIS A 842 36.39 -14.88 13.78
N ASP A 843 35.15 -14.61 13.39
CA ASP A 843 34.06 -15.59 13.41
C ASP A 843 34.05 -16.34 12.09
N VAL A 844 34.06 -17.67 12.16
CA VAL A 844 34.10 -18.55 10.98
C VAL A 844 32.86 -19.43 10.96
N VAL A 845 32.22 -19.49 9.80
CA VAL A 845 31.02 -20.30 9.56
C VAL A 845 31.18 -21.10 8.28
N LEU A 846 30.99 -22.43 8.38
CA LEU A 846 30.97 -23.32 7.22
C LEU A 846 29.63 -23.19 6.48
N LEU A 847 29.66 -22.89 5.18
CA LEU A 847 28.45 -22.84 4.35
C LEU A 847 28.06 -24.24 3.86
N ASP A 848 29.06 -24.94 3.34
CA ASP A 848 29.03 -26.32 2.88
C ASP A 848 30.47 -26.87 2.88
N ASP A 849 30.66 -28.07 2.33
CA ASP A 849 31.96 -28.75 2.31
C ASP A 849 32.99 -28.07 1.39
N THR A 850 32.62 -26.98 0.70
CA THR A 850 33.43 -26.30 -0.32
C THR A 850 33.82 -24.88 0.10
N TYR A 851 33.01 -24.20 0.94
CA TYR A 851 33.21 -22.79 1.27
C TYR A 851 33.08 -22.47 2.77
N ILE A 852 33.97 -21.61 3.26
CA ILE A 852 33.87 -21.00 4.59
C ILE A 852 33.64 -19.49 4.47
N LEU A 853 32.84 -18.96 5.38
CA LEU A 853 32.67 -17.53 5.63
C LEU A 853 33.51 -17.11 6.81
N VAL A 854 34.22 -15.99 6.66
CA VAL A 854 35.07 -15.42 7.70
C VAL A 854 34.67 -13.96 7.91
N LEU A 855 34.31 -13.62 9.16
CA LEU A 855 33.96 -12.27 9.59
C LEU A 855 34.96 -11.78 10.66
N PRO A 856 35.76 -10.73 10.39
CA PRO A 856 36.65 -10.14 11.40
C PRO A 856 35.86 -9.47 12.54
N GLN A 857 36.20 -9.74 13.81
CA GLN A 857 35.50 -9.19 15.00
C GLN A 857 36.02 -7.83 15.48
N GLU A 858 37.27 -7.44 15.20
CA GLU A 858 37.84 -6.18 15.70
C GLU A 858 37.85 -5.05 14.66
N SER A 859 36.98 -4.05 14.86
CA SER A 859 37.13 -2.72 14.28
C SER A 859 37.64 -1.75 15.35
N HIS A 860 38.92 -1.40 15.33
CA HIS A 860 39.41 -0.27 16.12
C HIS A 860 38.62 1.00 15.77
N SER A 861 38.25 1.72 16.83
CA SER A 861 37.07 2.58 17.00
C SER A 861 36.98 3.88 16.18
N ASP A 862 37.72 4.04 15.07
CA ASP A 862 37.72 5.29 14.29
C ASP A 862 37.46 5.10 12.79
N SER A 863 37.16 3.88 12.33
CA SER A 863 36.79 3.62 10.94
C SER A 863 35.32 3.19 10.88
N ASP A 864 34.47 4.06 10.34
CA ASP A 864 33.03 3.83 10.08
C ASP A 864 32.74 2.72 9.04
N SER A 865 33.77 2.00 8.57
CA SER A 865 33.60 0.91 7.61
C SER A 865 33.46 -0.44 8.30
N GLU A 866 32.33 -1.10 8.07
CA GLU A 866 32.11 -2.48 8.52
C GLU A 866 33.10 -3.43 7.84
N PRO A 867 33.63 -4.42 8.57
CA PRO A 867 34.54 -5.39 8.00
C PRO A 867 33.81 -6.21 6.91
N PRO A 868 34.45 -6.45 5.75
CA PRO A 868 33.84 -7.26 4.70
C PRO A 868 33.72 -8.72 5.15
N LEU A 869 32.65 -9.38 4.72
CA LEU A 869 32.46 -10.81 4.90
C LEU A 869 33.23 -11.54 3.80
N SER A 870 34.31 -12.22 4.17
CA SER A 870 35.20 -12.88 3.21
C SER A 870 34.83 -14.33 3.02
N ILE A 871 34.81 -14.79 1.77
CA ILE A 871 34.47 -16.17 1.40
C ILE A 871 35.72 -16.86 0.89
N TYR A 872 36.09 -17.98 1.50
CA TYR A 872 37.24 -18.78 1.07
C TYR A 872 36.78 -20.12 0.51
N SER A 873 37.52 -20.61 -0.49
CA SER A 873 37.35 -21.98 -0.98
C SER A 873 38.17 -22.91 -0.12
N LEU A 874 37.62 -24.08 0.19
CA LEU A 874 38.36 -25.20 0.78
C LEU A 874 39.00 -26.10 -0.29
N ALA A 875 38.91 -25.73 -1.58
CA ALA A 875 39.46 -26.53 -2.67
C ALA A 875 40.99 -26.40 -2.79
N PRO A 876 41.73 -27.48 -3.13
CA PRO A 876 43.20 -27.57 -2.94
C PRO A 876 44.06 -26.84 -3.99
N SER A 877 43.57 -25.73 -4.56
CA SER A 877 44.22 -25.11 -5.72
C SER A 877 44.27 -23.59 -5.72
N LEU A 878 43.77 -22.93 -4.67
CA LEU A 878 43.74 -21.46 -4.59
C LEU A 878 44.37 -20.99 -3.25
N PRO A 879 45.49 -20.24 -3.28
CA PRO A 879 46.21 -19.86 -2.07
C PRO A 879 45.58 -18.66 -1.35
N ASP A 880 45.51 -18.72 -0.01
CA ASP A 880 45.34 -17.70 1.06
C ASP A 880 44.50 -16.44 0.85
N GLN A 881 43.81 -16.31 -0.27
CA GLN A 881 43.00 -15.15 -0.62
C GLN A 881 41.52 -15.54 -0.68
N PRO A 882 40.63 -14.66 -0.20
CA PRO A 882 39.20 -14.90 -0.33
C PRO A 882 38.81 -14.89 -1.81
N ILE A 883 37.95 -15.82 -2.21
CA ILE A 883 37.37 -15.88 -3.56
C ILE A 883 36.69 -14.55 -3.88
N CYS A 884 35.92 -14.07 -2.90
CA CYS A 884 35.31 -12.76 -2.92
C CYS A 884 35.13 -12.25 -1.50
N SER A 885 35.18 -10.94 -1.36
CA SER A 885 34.82 -10.24 -0.15
C SER A 885 33.51 -9.50 -0.39
N LEU A 886 32.48 -9.91 0.35
CA LEU A 886 31.20 -9.25 0.33
C LEU A 886 31.26 -8.05 1.26
N GLN A 887 31.12 -6.86 0.70
CA GLN A 887 30.95 -5.69 1.55
C GLN A 887 29.60 -5.84 2.26
N LEU A 888 29.58 -5.85 3.59
CA LEU A 888 28.33 -5.88 4.33
C LEU A 888 27.65 -4.51 4.24
N PRO A 889 26.31 -4.45 4.22
CA PRO A 889 25.60 -3.20 4.18
C PRO A 889 25.88 -2.43 5.48
N SER A 890 26.39 -1.20 5.36
CA SER A 890 26.62 -0.35 6.53
C SER A 890 25.34 -0.24 7.37
N LEU A 891 25.40 -0.69 8.62
CA LEU A 891 24.33 -0.53 9.57
C LEU A 891 24.18 0.94 9.90
N THR A 892 22.99 1.46 9.66
CA THR A 892 22.67 2.81 10.10
C THR A 892 22.37 2.78 11.60
N LEU A 893 23.41 3.06 12.39
CA LEU A 893 23.29 3.19 13.84
C LEU A 893 22.61 4.51 14.20
N ARG A 894 21.75 4.52 15.21
CA ARG A 894 21.19 5.77 15.73
C ARG A 894 22.29 6.57 16.44
N PRO A 895 22.14 7.90 16.56
CA PRO A 895 23.07 8.71 17.35
C PRO A 895 23.21 8.16 18.77
N GLY A 896 24.43 7.78 19.16
CA GLY A 896 24.72 7.16 20.45
C GLY A 896 24.60 5.63 20.50
N GLU A 897 24.23 4.98 19.39
CA GLU A 897 24.38 3.54 19.17
C GLU A 897 25.78 3.25 18.62
N HIS A 898 26.43 2.24 19.18
CA HIS A 898 27.64 1.65 18.61
C HIS A 898 27.49 0.13 18.62
N ILE A 899 28.05 -0.53 17.60
CA ILE A 899 28.12 -1.98 17.55
C ILE A 899 29.14 -2.42 18.59
N VAL A 900 28.70 -3.25 19.52
CA VAL A 900 29.54 -3.80 20.59
C VAL A 900 29.95 -5.23 20.28
N ASN A 901 29.12 -5.96 19.53
CA ASN A 901 29.44 -7.30 19.06
C ASN A 901 28.75 -7.59 17.73
N CYS A 902 29.35 -8.42 16.88
CA CYS A 902 28.71 -9.01 15.71
C CYS A 902 29.01 -10.51 15.71
N ASP A 903 27.98 -11.34 15.85
CA ASP A 903 28.10 -12.80 15.82
C ASP A 903 27.51 -13.35 14.52
N MET A 904 28.19 -14.32 13.89
CA MET A 904 27.70 -15.01 12.70
C MET A 904 27.21 -16.42 13.01
N SER A 905 26.03 -16.80 12.48
CA SER A 905 25.47 -18.16 12.61
C SER A 905 24.74 -18.59 11.34
N THR A 906 24.40 -19.87 11.20
CA THR A 906 23.57 -20.38 10.10
C THR A 906 22.27 -20.95 10.62
N SER A 907 21.22 -20.86 9.81
CA SER A 907 19.94 -21.49 10.10
C SER A 907 19.92 -22.99 9.80
N ARG A 908 20.99 -23.55 9.21
CA ARG A 908 21.13 -24.97 8.94
C ARG A 908 21.24 -25.70 10.28
N ARG A 909 20.17 -26.35 10.72
CA ARG A 909 20.26 -27.37 11.76
C ARG A 909 20.58 -28.69 11.07
N SER A 910 21.65 -29.35 11.47
CA SER A 910 21.82 -30.78 11.20
C SER A 910 20.80 -31.53 12.07
N THR A 911 19.53 -31.55 11.69
CA THR A 911 18.57 -32.46 12.33
C THR A 911 18.90 -33.88 11.88
N PRO A 912 19.11 -34.83 12.80
CA PRO A 912 19.47 -36.21 12.44
C PRO A 912 18.29 -37.01 11.85
N GLU A 913 17.18 -36.37 11.48
CA GLU A 913 16.04 -37.04 10.85
C GLU A 913 16.37 -37.38 9.39
N THR A 914 16.67 -38.65 9.14
CA THR A 914 17.15 -39.21 7.86
C THR A 914 16.15 -39.15 6.70
N HIS A 915 14.98 -38.54 6.88
CA HIS A 915 13.86 -38.62 5.91
C HIS A 915 13.53 -37.30 5.21
N PHE A 916 13.79 -36.14 5.83
CA PHE A 916 13.55 -34.84 5.24
C PHE A 916 14.78 -33.97 5.49
N HIS A 917 15.18 -33.19 4.50
CA HIS A 917 16.20 -32.17 4.71
C HIS A 917 15.57 -30.81 4.51
N ASP A 918 16.00 -29.84 5.32
CA ASP A 918 15.73 -28.45 5.04
C ASP A 918 16.19 -28.16 3.61
N ASP A 919 15.30 -27.56 2.82
CA ASP A 919 15.68 -27.17 1.47
C ASP A 919 16.83 -26.14 1.60
N PRO A 920 18.02 -26.42 1.07
CA PRO A 920 19.15 -25.51 1.18
C PRO A 920 18.83 -24.14 0.54
N SER A 921 17.83 -24.07 -0.35
CA SER A 921 17.37 -22.82 -0.94
C SER A 921 16.64 -21.88 0.04
N VAL A 922 16.21 -22.37 1.21
CA VAL A 922 15.62 -21.56 2.29
C VAL A 922 16.54 -21.39 3.50
N SER A 923 17.76 -21.93 3.45
CA SER A 923 18.78 -21.71 4.49
C SER A 923 19.30 -20.27 4.49
N MET A 924 19.63 -19.74 5.65
CA MET A 924 20.10 -18.37 5.83
C MET A 924 21.36 -18.31 6.69
N VAL A 925 22.26 -17.39 6.37
CA VAL A 925 23.29 -16.91 7.28
C VAL A 925 22.69 -15.77 8.08
N VAL A 926 22.82 -15.81 9.40
CA VAL A 926 22.30 -14.82 10.34
C VAL A 926 23.46 -14.11 11.00
N LEU A 927 23.63 -12.83 10.68
CA LEU A 927 24.54 -11.93 11.36
C LEU A 927 23.77 -11.20 12.46
N THR A 928 24.23 -11.33 13.70
CA THR A 928 23.60 -10.75 14.89
C THR A 928 24.48 -9.64 15.45
N TYR A 929 24.05 -8.40 15.29
CA TYR A 929 24.74 -7.24 15.81
C TYR A 929 24.14 -6.83 17.15
N SER A 930 24.96 -6.81 18.20
CA SER A 930 24.61 -6.27 19.51
C SER A 930 24.99 -4.80 19.57
N LEU A 931 24.00 -3.94 19.79
CA LEU A 931 24.15 -2.49 19.84
C LEU A 931 23.93 -1.99 21.27
N GLU A 932 24.75 -1.04 21.74
CA GLU A 932 24.54 -0.34 23.02
C GLU A 932 24.20 1.13 22.80
N ILE A 933 23.20 1.63 23.55
CA ILE A 933 22.69 3.00 23.45
C ILE A 933 23.07 3.82 24.69
N GLY A 934 23.94 4.82 24.53
CA GLY A 934 24.09 5.97 25.46
C GLY A 934 25.49 6.26 26.03
N SER A 935 25.68 7.50 26.49
CA SER A 935 26.83 7.96 27.28
C SER A 935 26.49 7.99 28.79
N PRO A 936 27.47 7.71 29.69
CA PRO A 936 27.23 7.55 31.14
C PRO A 936 26.63 8.82 31.78
N PRO A 937 25.70 8.71 32.77
CA PRO A 937 25.67 7.67 33.81
C PRO A 937 24.34 6.89 33.95
N LEU A 938 23.52 6.76 32.91
CA LEU A 938 22.29 5.95 32.96
C LEU A 938 22.50 4.55 32.36
N VAL A 939 21.81 3.55 32.91
CA VAL A 939 21.94 2.12 32.59
C VAL A 939 21.88 1.90 31.06
N PRO A 940 22.90 1.28 30.44
CA PRO A 940 22.94 1.09 29.00
C PRO A 940 21.81 0.17 28.57
N LYS A 941 21.05 0.61 27.56
CA LYS A 941 20.07 -0.23 26.88
C LYS A 941 20.77 -0.93 25.72
N SER A 942 20.70 -2.25 25.68
CA SER A 942 21.20 -3.04 24.54
C SER A 942 20.07 -3.48 23.62
N ARG A 943 20.36 -3.56 22.32
CA ARG A 943 19.43 -4.01 21.27
C ARG A 943 20.16 -4.93 20.30
N ALA A 944 19.48 -5.97 19.83
CA ALA A 944 20.01 -6.84 18.78
C ALA A 944 19.41 -6.49 17.41
N CYS A 945 20.25 -6.47 16.37
CA CYS A 945 19.87 -6.38 14.98
C CYS A 945 20.28 -7.67 14.26
N TYR A 946 19.40 -8.21 13.41
CA TYR A 946 19.68 -9.42 12.65
C TYR A 946 19.69 -9.12 11.15
N LEU A 947 20.77 -9.48 10.47
CA LEU A 947 20.87 -9.48 9.01
C LEU A 947 20.79 -10.93 8.51
N LEU A 948 19.73 -11.22 7.75
CA LEU A 948 19.44 -12.56 7.23
C LEU A 948 19.81 -12.66 5.75
N ILE A 949 20.81 -13.47 5.42
CA ILE A 949 21.33 -13.64 4.05
C ILE A 949 20.90 -15.02 3.53
N PRO A 950 19.99 -15.12 2.54
CA PRO A 950 19.63 -16.41 1.98
C PRO A 950 20.81 -17.05 1.26
N TYR A 951 20.99 -18.35 1.45
CA TYR A 951 22.04 -19.14 0.81
C TYR A 951 21.99 -19.03 -0.72
N THR A 952 20.80 -19.00 -1.33
CA THR A 952 20.68 -18.85 -2.80
C THR A 952 21.27 -17.55 -3.32
N ALA A 953 21.10 -16.45 -2.58
CA ALA A 953 21.67 -15.17 -2.96
C ALA A 953 23.18 -15.19 -2.78
N LEU A 954 23.66 -15.79 -1.68
CA LEU A 954 25.08 -15.94 -1.39
C LEU A 954 25.81 -16.80 -2.42
N PHE A 955 25.27 -17.98 -2.75
CA PHE A 955 25.83 -18.87 -3.76
C PHE A 955 25.78 -18.27 -5.16
N ALA A 956 24.73 -17.55 -5.53
CA ALA A 956 24.68 -16.85 -6.82
C ALA A 956 25.86 -15.88 -6.98
N GLN A 957 26.27 -15.22 -5.90
CA GLN A 957 27.40 -14.28 -5.92
C GLN A 957 28.74 -14.99 -5.91
N ILE A 958 28.87 -16.08 -5.14
CA ILE A 958 30.06 -16.94 -5.19
C ILE A 958 30.26 -17.45 -6.62
N HIS A 959 29.21 -17.96 -7.26
CA HIS A 959 29.27 -18.43 -8.65
C HIS A 959 29.61 -17.29 -9.62
N MET A 960 28.98 -16.12 -9.50
CA MET A 960 29.34 -14.97 -10.33
C MET A 960 30.80 -14.56 -10.18
N ALA A 961 31.34 -14.55 -8.95
CA ALA A 961 32.74 -14.20 -8.69
C ALA A 961 33.70 -15.27 -9.25
N VAL A 962 33.38 -16.55 -9.08
CA VAL A 962 34.16 -17.67 -9.62
C VAL A 962 34.15 -17.64 -11.16
N ASP A 963 32.97 -17.47 -11.77
CA ASP A 963 32.81 -17.41 -13.22
C ASP A 963 33.54 -16.20 -13.82
N SER A 964 33.47 -15.04 -13.16
CA SER A 964 34.17 -13.82 -13.60
C SER A 964 35.69 -13.96 -13.56
N ASN A 965 36.23 -14.81 -12.68
CA ASN A 965 37.66 -15.06 -12.58
C ASN A 965 38.15 -16.11 -13.60
N SER A 966 37.25 -16.94 -14.14
CA SER A 966 37.62 -18.03 -15.06
C SER A 966 38.07 -17.57 -16.46
N ASP A 967 37.73 -16.36 -16.88
CA ASP A 967 38.08 -15.78 -18.18
C ASP A 967 39.44 -15.03 -18.19
N SER A 968 40.15 -15.00 -17.05
CA SER A 968 41.45 -14.32 -16.95
C SER A 968 42.59 -15.32 -16.77
N ASP A 969 43.40 -15.53 -17.83
CA ASP A 969 44.63 -16.35 -17.83
C ASP A 969 45.78 -15.75 -16.96
N SER A 970 45.47 -14.85 -16.02
CA SER A 970 46.46 -14.09 -15.25
C SER A 970 46.54 -14.60 -13.81
N PRO A 971 47.68 -15.12 -13.32
CA PRO A 971 47.78 -15.84 -12.05
C PRO A 971 47.77 -14.97 -10.77
N LEU A 972 47.41 -13.69 -10.87
CA LEU A 972 47.35 -12.75 -9.74
C LEU A 972 46.14 -11.82 -9.93
N VAL A 973 44.96 -12.34 -9.64
CA VAL A 973 43.71 -11.55 -9.63
C VAL A 973 43.42 -11.18 -8.19
N SER A 974 43.35 -9.87 -7.91
CA SER A 974 42.92 -9.34 -6.62
C SER A 974 41.52 -9.85 -6.27
N PRO A 975 41.22 -10.11 -4.98
CA PRO A 975 39.91 -10.61 -4.56
C PRO A 975 38.80 -9.70 -5.09
N VAL A 976 37.79 -10.30 -5.70
CA VAL A 976 36.67 -9.57 -6.27
C VAL A 976 35.85 -8.99 -5.12
N PHE A 977 35.94 -7.67 -4.95
CA PHE A 977 35.04 -6.95 -4.08
C PHE A 977 33.69 -6.90 -4.75
N VAL A 978 32.76 -7.69 -4.23
CA VAL A 978 31.38 -7.70 -4.71
C VAL A 978 30.63 -6.68 -3.85
N PRO A 979 30.24 -5.53 -4.41
CA PRO A 979 29.42 -4.59 -3.67
C PRO A 979 28.08 -5.25 -3.35
N TRP A 980 27.65 -5.15 -2.09
CA TRP A 980 26.40 -5.71 -1.58
C TRP A 980 25.16 -5.48 -2.46
N GLN A 981 25.17 -4.38 -3.20
CA GLN A 981 24.06 -3.88 -3.99
C GLN A 981 23.70 -4.81 -5.16
N ASP A 982 24.63 -5.68 -5.58
CA ASP A 982 24.40 -6.63 -6.67
C ASP A 982 23.73 -7.94 -6.19
N CYS A 983 23.59 -8.14 -4.88
CA CYS A 983 23.00 -9.34 -4.25
C CYS A 983 21.47 -9.27 -4.05
N ILE A 984 20.82 -8.16 -4.44
CA ILE A 984 19.46 -7.82 -3.98
C ILE A 984 18.40 -8.56 -4.81
N SER A 985 17.85 -9.63 -4.24
CA SER A 985 16.43 -9.92 -4.51
C SER A 985 15.58 -10.20 -3.28
N LYS A 986 16.11 -10.76 -2.17
CA LYS A 986 15.32 -10.97 -0.93
C LYS A 986 16.21 -11.03 0.33
N VAL A 987 16.24 -9.96 1.14
CA VAL A 987 16.86 -9.96 2.48
C VAL A 987 15.90 -9.27 3.45
N ALA A 988 15.74 -9.83 4.66
CA ALA A 988 14.92 -9.26 5.71
C ALA A 988 15.81 -8.87 6.90
N ILE A 989 15.65 -7.64 7.40
CA ILE A 989 16.29 -7.17 8.63
C ILE A 989 15.21 -7.15 9.71
N ALA A 990 15.40 -7.93 10.77
CA ALA A 990 14.45 -8.03 11.88
C ALA A 990 15.03 -7.38 13.13
N TRP A 991 14.16 -6.74 13.93
CA TRP A 991 14.53 -6.04 15.15
C TRP A 991 13.80 -6.66 16.34
N GLY A 992 14.55 -7.11 17.36
CA GLY A 992 13.98 -7.63 18.61
C GLY A 992 14.18 -6.67 19.77
N ASP A 993 13.15 -6.48 20.60
CA ASP A 993 13.20 -5.72 21.85
C ASP A 993 13.13 -6.71 23.03
N PRO A 994 14.12 -6.76 23.95
CA PRO A 994 14.23 -7.83 24.94
C PRO A 994 13.14 -7.84 26.05
N GLU A 995 12.25 -6.84 26.12
CA GLU A 995 11.24 -6.72 27.20
C GLU A 995 9.82 -7.22 26.85
N LEU A 996 9.60 -7.84 25.69
CA LEU A 996 8.26 -8.36 25.30
C LEU A 996 8.27 -9.87 25.03
N PRO A 997 7.33 -10.65 25.60
CA PRO A 997 7.23 -12.09 25.33
C PRO A 997 6.79 -12.32 23.88
N CYS A 998 7.59 -13.11 23.16
CA CYS A 998 7.39 -13.44 21.76
C CYS A 998 6.00 -14.07 21.51
N ARG A 999 5.21 -13.48 20.60
CA ARG A 999 4.09 -14.15 19.92
C ARG A 999 4.53 -14.47 18.48
N PRO A 1000 4.16 -15.63 17.92
CA PRO A 1000 4.76 -16.13 16.68
C PRO A 1000 4.35 -15.27 15.48
N GLY A 1001 5.33 -14.96 14.64
CA GLY A 1001 5.21 -14.28 13.35
C GLY A 1001 6.08 -14.96 12.31
#